data_AF-A0A2M8C7U5-F1
#
_entry.id   AF-A0A2M8C7U5-F1
#
_cell.length_a   1.000
_cell.length_b   1.000
_cell.length_c   1.000
_cell.angle_alpha   90.00
_cell.angle_beta   90.00
_cell.angle_gamma   90.00
#
_symmetry.space_group_name_H-M   'P 1'
#
loop_
_entity.id
_entity.type
_entity.pdbx_description
1 polymer ?
#
loop_
_entity_poly.entity_id
_entity_poly.type
_entity_poly.pdbx_seq_one_letter_code
_entity_poly.pdbx_strand_id
1 'polypeptide(L)'
;MALSQNKKKIQMKNKVRILAFYLPQFHPIPENDAWWGKGFTEWTNVVQGRPVFPGHYQPHLPSDLGFYDLRVPEVRAQQALLARIAGIHGFCYYYYNFNGKKLLDRPLNEMLKTGEPDFPFCLCWANENWTRRWDGRDEEVLIKQEHSIEGDKNFIKEIIPFLKDKRYIRVNNRLLLLIYRTEKLIKPQETANTWREIVKKELGEELYLCAVNNFTKDIDPETIGFDATVQFPLEFNPDCKYESSLLEQAEHLEKGKLKDYWFYNYDCIVETMLKAKKPSYKYFRGAFPSWDNTPRRNNSGVVFLNSTPGKFQNFLKQVIDLTRSEQKGDEQLVFINAWNEWAEGAHLEPDVKYGHAWIEATKNAIEGKEFTPTEEFRIRLDHLVENEPHHAGTNPVSIQQDQVHIGNKSILKNSNSAQDQRIGNKPKVLIVSYNFPRPDNSSGELRFYSLLELLTLYWDIDFGIIPTHVDVNRKPEMMKYRLQLNKLGINILPLENESLNLAIKNNNYSGAYFNFYWVAEHIIPVFRSYQPLAFIIVDSVDVHFARELSQAALKQIDIVLALETKARELSVYRAADITIVVSNEDFNLLQKKELVNNVTMVSNIVKQFLRKEGKRKPIVVFIGNYAWPPNPDAVIWFVSEVWPMIYTLCPEAEFQIIGSEPTLEVLALGSSPGVKVLGYVPETRPYLEKAAVSVAPLRFGGGMKGKVNEAMAHGLPVVATTFGAQGFNAVHGKEMFIQDEAHEFAHAVVQLLKDDFLQREIGLAGQQLNAQICSPDAIGKKIEEIVKKCNRITRAKKRIALWLKIKNHFYKIKVIFTDVISGLRLLIHSGLKKFTFRGYWYVRGKKKLEDIPVKIPQHKFTLSKINHIVRLPNHPSPIVSIIIPVYNQWEYTIQCLDSIQKNSGSIKYEVIIMDDRSIDETVNAEKYVKNARIIRNEKNLGFLLNCNKGASLAKGRYIIFLNNDTLVQPQWLFWLVRTMDYRHEVGLAGSKLIFSTGKLQEAGGIVFRDGSAMNYGREENPDAPQYNYFKDVDYCTGASICVRKELWDKLGGFDLQFTPAYYEDTDLAFRIRQLGYRTVYQPKSVVIHFEGVSHGTDLTSGIKKKQIENQQIFYNKWKNELEYNNFHRDENQFLARDRSKFKEVVLVIDHKVTSYVHAAQNGQGKLMAMARDDKYRVKLLPADFIKREPDTTRWERQGVEVLYGNWYAENWKKWVAENASEFSKIYFTDSYIAERMIVDLKSIIGEEIQNITIDTFYPDVKVESK
;
A
#
# COMPACT_ATOMS: atom_id res chain seq x y z
N MET A 1 41.27 -28.52 22.21
CA MET A 1 40.62 -28.66 20.88
C MET A 1 39.66 -29.85 20.76
N ALA A 2 39.98 -31.06 21.26
CA ALA A 2 39.08 -32.22 21.15
C ALA A 2 37.64 -32.02 21.71
N LEU A 3 37.48 -31.24 22.78
CA LEU A 3 36.17 -30.98 23.41
C LEU A 3 35.22 -30.09 22.58
N SER A 4 35.74 -29.18 21.72
CA SER A 4 34.87 -28.34 20.87
C SER A 4 34.36 -29.09 19.63
N GLN A 5 35.14 -30.04 19.10
CA GLN A 5 34.68 -30.93 18.02
C GLN A 5 33.59 -31.90 18.50
N ASN A 6 33.68 -32.42 19.74
CA ASN A 6 32.62 -33.27 20.28
C ASN A 6 31.32 -32.51 20.58
N LYS A 7 31.36 -31.27 21.08
CA LYS A 7 30.13 -30.45 21.22
C LYS A 7 29.47 -30.17 19.86
N LYS A 8 30.23 -29.83 18.81
CA LYS A 8 29.67 -29.67 17.44
C LYS A 8 29.12 -30.98 16.85
N LYS A 9 29.71 -32.15 17.13
CA LYS A 9 29.17 -33.46 16.69
C LYS A 9 27.91 -33.89 17.44
N ILE A 10 27.73 -33.48 18.69
CA ILE A 10 26.56 -33.87 19.51
C ILE A 10 25.34 -33.00 19.20
N GLN A 11 25.52 -31.72 18.87
CA GLN A 11 24.41 -30.78 18.65
C GLN A 11 23.75 -30.86 17.25
N MET A 12 24.32 -31.60 16.29
CA MET A 12 23.72 -31.82 14.96
C MET A 12 22.78 -33.04 14.88
N LYS A 13 22.58 -33.80 15.95
CA LYS A 13 21.62 -34.93 15.96
C LYS A 13 20.25 -34.47 16.48
N ASN A 14 19.20 -34.76 15.70
CA ASN A 14 17.76 -34.51 15.97
C ASN A 14 17.21 -33.09 15.67
N LYS A 15 17.40 -32.58 14.44
CA LYS A 15 16.53 -31.53 13.88
C LYS A 15 15.82 -32.04 12.63
N VAL A 16 14.48 -31.99 12.63
CA VAL A 16 13.65 -32.35 11.46
C VAL A 16 14.00 -31.42 10.29
N ARG A 17 14.23 -32.01 9.12
CA ARG A 17 14.55 -31.30 7.88
C ARG A 17 13.28 -31.09 7.06
N ILE A 18 13.00 -29.83 6.71
CA ILE A 18 11.82 -29.46 5.92
C ILE A 18 12.25 -29.20 4.48
N LEU A 19 11.64 -29.88 3.51
CA LEU A 19 11.87 -29.67 2.09
C LEU A 19 10.61 -29.09 1.45
N ALA A 20 10.75 -28.08 0.61
CA ALA A 20 9.61 -27.51 -0.13
C ALA A 20 9.69 -27.90 -1.61
N PHE A 21 8.59 -28.39 -2.18
CA PHE A 21 8.47 -28.56 -3.63
C PHE A 21 8.60 -27.20 -4.32
N TYR A 22 9.27 -27.18 -5.47
CA TYR A 22 9.62 -25.95 -6.18
C TYR A 22 9.30 -26.12 -7.68
N LEU A 23 8.40 -25.27 -8.17
CA LEU A 23 7.93 -25.25 -9.56
C LEU A 23 8.84 -24.35 -10.42
N PRO A 24 9.45 -24.86 -11.50
CA PRO A 24 10.30 -24.06 -12.40
C PRO A 24 9.53 -23.22 -13.44
N GLN A 25 8.19 -23.33 -13.54
CA GLN A 25 7.33 -22.78 -14.61
C GLN A 25 7.11 -21.26 -14.62
N PHE A 26 8.03 -20.49 -14.02
CA PHE A 26 8.02 -19.04 -14.05
C PHE A 26 9.05 -18.52 -15.05
N HIS A 27 9.10 -19.11 -16.23
CA HIS A 27 9.84 -18.61 -17.39
C HIS A 27 9.25 -19.20 -18.68
N PRO A 28 9.24 -18.45 -19.80
CA PRO A 28 8.71 -18.95 -21.06
C PRO A 28 9.66 -19.95 -21.71
N ILE A 29 9.10 -20.99 -22.33
CA ILE A 29 9.80 -21.96 -23.18
C ILE A 29 9.06 -22.12 -24.52
N PRO A 30 9.75 -22.48 -25.63
CA PRO A 30 9.15 -22.52 -26.96
C PRO A 30 7.92 -23.44 -27.06
N GLU A 31 7.98 -24.57 -26.37
CA GLU A 31 6.87 -25.52 -26.21
C GLU A 31 5.63 -24.86 -25.63
N ASN A 32 5.75 -24.20 -24.48
CA ASN A 32 4.64 -23.55 -23.81
C ASN A 32 4.06 -22.41 -24.66
N ASP A 33 4.94 -21.62 -25.28
CA ASP A 33 4.58 -20.51 -26.16
C ASP A 33 3.76 -20.99 -27.39
N ALA A 34 4.05 -22.19 -27.90
CA ALA A 34 3.34 -22.78 -29.03
C ALA A 34 1.91 -23.26 -28.68
N TRP A 35 1.66 -23.71 -27.45
CA TRP A 35 0.37 -24.28 -27.04
C TRP A 35 -0.56 -23.33 -26.29
N TRP A 36 0.00 -22.41 -25.49
CA TRP A 36 -0.74 -21.47 -24.64
C TRP A 36 -0.50 -20.00 -25.00
N GLY A 37 0.38 -19.71 -25.95
CA GLY A 37 0.63 -18.37 -26.50
C GLY A 37 1.96 -17.75 -26.06
N LYS A 38 2.52 -16.88 -26.91
CA LYS A 38 3.85 -16.28 -26.74
C LYS A 38 4.03 -15.60 -25.37
N GLY A 39 5.08 -15.97 -24.64
CA GLY A 39 5.40 -15.48 -23.30
C GLY A 39 4.65 -16.20 -22.17
N PHE A 40 4.15 -17.41 -22.39
CA PHE A 40 3.37 -18.13 -21.38
C PHE A 40 4.24 -18.53 -20.19
N THR A 41 3.80 -18.10 -19.00
CA THR A 41 4.34 -18.53 -17.70
C THR A 41 3.18 -18.78 -16.76
N GLU A 42 3.45 -19.34 -15.59
CA GLU A 42 2.39 -19.60 -14.63
C GLU A 42 1.66 -18.33 -14.14
N TRP A 43 2.31 -17.17 -14.23
CA TRP A 43 1.66 -15.86 -14.01
C TRP A 43 0.49 -15.58 -14.94
N THR A 44 0.48 -16.14 -16.15
CA THR A 44 -0.60 -16.01 -17.11
C THR A 44 -1.92 -16.53 -16.54
N ASN A 45 -1.87 -17.67 -15.82
CA ASN A 45 -3.02 -18.25 -15.13
C ASN A 45 -3.38 -17.41 -13.89
N VAL A 46 -2.37 -17.09 -13.06
CA VAL A 46 -2.55 -16.31 -11.81
C VAL A 46 -3.27 -14.98 -12.06
N VAL A 47 -2.82 -14.18 -13.04
CA VAL A 47 -3.40 -12.87 -13.36
C VAL A 47 -4.81 -12.98 -13.98
N GLN A 48 -5.14 -14.12 -14.59
CA GLN A 48 -6.48 -14.41 -15.09
C GLN A 48 -7.46 -14.87 -13.99
N GLY A 49 -6.97 -15.34 -12.84
CA GLY A 49 -7.79 -15.76 -11.70
C GLY A 49 -8.80 -14.70 -11.27
N ARG A 50 -10.05 -15.12 -10.99
CA ARG A 50 -11.15 -14.24 -10.54
C ARG A 50 -11.91 -14.87 -9.36
N PRO A 51 -12.51 -14.05 -8.46
CA PRO A 51 -13.39 -14.57 -7.42
C PRO A 51 -14.60 -15.29 -8.02
N VAL A 52 -14.67 -16.61 -7.85
CA VAL A 52 -15.77 -17.46 -8.28
C VAL A 52 -17.03 -17.25 -7.41
N PHE A 53 -16.84 -16.93 -6.13
CA PHE A 53 -17.90 -16.69 -5.15
C PHE A 53 -17.52 -15.55 -4.18
N PRO A 54 -18.48 -14.93 -3.46
CA PRO A 54 -18.19 -13.84 -2.53
C PRO A 54 -17.19 -14.23 -1.44
N GLY A 55 -16.15 -13.42 -1.26
CA GLY A 55 -15.07 -13.69 -0.30
C GLY A 55 -13.99 -14.68 -0.79
N HIS A 56 -14.11 -15.21 -2.01
CA HIS A 56 -13.05 -16.00 -2.64
C HIS A 56 -11.81 -15.13 -2.89
N TYR A 57 -10.64 -15.58 -2.45
CA TYR A 57 -9.39 -14.86 -2.65
C TYR A 57 -8.79 -15.25 -3.99
N GLN A 58 -9.13 -14.52 -5.05
CA GLN A 58 -8.47 -14.60 -6.36
C GLN A 58 -8.46 -13.20 -7.00
N PRO A 59 -7.42 -12.82 -7.76
CA PRO A 59 -6.14 -13.52 -7.92
C PRO A 59 -5.28 -13.48 -6.64
N HIS A 60 -4.52 -14.55 -6.36
CA HIS A 60 -3.39 -14.49 -5.41
C HIS A 60 -2.26 -13.69 -6.07
N LEU A 61 -1.87 -12.54 -5.52
CA LEU A 61 -0.84 -11.68 -6.11
C LEU A 61 0.43 -11.63 -5.25
N PRO A 62 1.64 -11.74 -5.83
CA PRO A 62 2.89 -11.63 -5.09
C PRO A 62 3.13 -10.21 -4.55
N SER A 63 3.72 -10.10 -3.36
CA SER A 63 4.15 -8.80 -2.80
C SER A 63 5.61 -8.49 -3.14
N ASP A 64 6.55 -9.23 -2.55
CA ASP A 64 7.95 -8.81 -2.44
C ASP A 64 8.76 -9.04 -3.72
N LEU A 65 8.52 -10.17 -4.38
CA LEU A 65 9.26 -10.61 -5.56
C LEU A 65 8.59 -10.18 -6.89
N GLY A 66 7.36 -9.67 -6.82
CA GLY A 66 6.54 -9.36 -7.98
C GLY A 66 6.31 -10.56 -8.92
N PHE A 67 5.94 -10.28 -10.17
CA PHE A 67 5.81 -11.28 -11.23
C PHE A 67 7.19 -11.64 -11.80
N TYR A 68 7.95 -12.44 -11.04
CA TYR A 68 9.35 -12.74 -11.33
C TYR A 68 9.56 -13.71 -12.51
N ASP A 69 10.79 -13.78 -13.02
CA ASP A 69 11.23 -14.84 -13.95
C ASP A 69 12.29 -15.73 -13.24
N LEU A 70 12.40 -17.02 -13.59
CA LEU A 70 13.37 -17.95 -12.98
C LEU A 70 14.67 -18.17 -13.76
N ARG A 71 14.79 -17.56 -14.95
CA ARG A 71 16.08 -17.40 -15.66
C ARG A 71 16.98 -16.34 -15.00
N VAL A 72 16.53 -15.79 -13.88
CA VAL A 72 17.11 -14.69 -13.13
C VAL A 72 17.85 -15.28 -11.93
N PRO A 73 19.18 -15.26 -11.89
CA PRO A 73 19.96 -15.76 -10.75
C PRO A 73 19.46 -15.20 -9.41
N GLU A 74 19.01 -13.95 -9.44
CA GLU A 74 18.80 -13.17 -8.23
C GLU A 74 17.41 -13.33 -7.62
N VAL A 75 16.40 -13.64 -8.44
CA VAL A 75 15.11 -14.13 -7.97
C VAL A 75 15.31 -15.45 -7.23
N ARG A 76 16.05 -16.40 -7.84
CA ARG A 76 16.38 -17.69 -7.19
C ARG A 76 17.13 -17.48 -5.87
N ALA A 77 18.05 -16.51 -5.81
CA ALA A 77 18.76 -16.15 -4.58
C ALA A 77 17.84 -15.54 -3.51
N GLN A 78 16.92 -14.66 -3.87
CA GLN A 78 15.92 -14.10 -2.95
C GLN A 78 14.96 -15.18 -2.43
N GLN A 79 14.54 -16.12 -3.29
CA GLN A 79 13.72 -17.26 -2.89
C GLN A 79 14.44 -18.20 -1.93
N ALA A 80 15.70 -18.56 -2.24
CA ALA A 80 16.53 -19.35 -1.34
C ALA A 80 16.77 -18.64 0.01
N LEU A 81 16.92 -17.31 0.01
CA LEU A 81 17.03 -16.51 1.24
C LEU A 81 15.74 -16.56 2.07
N LEU A 82 14.57 -16.31 1.46
CA LEU A 82 13.27 -16.38 2.14
C LEU A 82 12.98 -17.80 2.66
N ALA A 83 13.34 -18.84 1.91
CA ALA A 83 13.21 -20.22 2.35
C ALA A 83 14.13 -20.54 3.55
N ARG A 84 15.38 -20.05 3.53
CA ARG A 84 16.31 -20.14 4.67
C ARG A 84 15.77 -19.41 5.90
N ILE A 85 15.15 -18.23 5.74
CA ILE A 85 14.47 -17.47 6.80
C ILE A 85 13.26 -18.25 7.36
N ALA A 86 12.49 -18.92 6.49
CA ALA A 86 11.39 -19.81 6.86
C ALA A 86 11.84 -21.07 7.64
N GLY A 87 13.14 -21.36 7.66
CA GLY A 87 13.70 -22.59 8.25
C GLY A 87 13.66 -23.81 7.34
N ILE A 88 13.34 -23.64 6.05
CA ILE A 88 13.36 -24.70 5.05
C ILE A 88 14.81 -25.15 4.83
N HIS A 89 15.04 -26.47 4.84
CA HIS A 89 16.36 -27.07 4.69
C HIS A 89 16.84 -27.06 3.23
N GLY A 90 15.93 -27.20 2.27
CA GLY A 90 16.24 -27.16 0.84
C GLY A 90 15.01 -27.25 -0.06
N PHE A 91 15.22 -27.06 -1.37
CA PHE A 91 14.18 -27.17 -2.38
C PHE A 91 14.18 -28.55 -3.05
N CYS A 92 12.99 -29.10 -3.28
CA CYS A 92 12.78 -30.26 -4.13
C CYS A 92 12.26 -29.77 -5.48
N TYR A 93 13.17 -29.64 -6.45
CA TYR A 93 12.82 -29.14 -7.79
C TYR A 93 12.08 -30.21 -8.58
N TYR A 94 10.96 -29.84 -9.20
CA TYR A 94 10.38 -30.67 -10.26
C TYR A 94 11.31 -30.69 -11.47
N TYR A 95 11.65 -31.90 -11.91
CA TYR A 95 12.47 -32.17 -13.07
C TYR A 95 11.62 -32.81 -14.16
N TYR A 96 11.53 -32.15 -15.32
CA TYR A 96 10.71 -32.60 -16.44
C TYR A 96 11.61 -33.12 -17.57
N ASN A 97 11.74 -34.44 -17.65
CA ASN A 97 12.35 -35.15 -18.77
C ASN A 97 11.32 -36.13 -19.35
N PHE A 98 11.08 -35.99 -20.65
CA PHE A 98 10.25 -36.88 -21.45
C PHE A 98 11.13 -37.58 -22.49
N ASN A 99 11.63 -38.77 -22.14
CA ASN A 99 12.43 -39.64 -23.00
C ASN A 99 13.67 -38.93 -23.59
N GLY A 100 14.35 -38.10 -22.80
CA GLY A 100 15.49 -37.27 -23.22
C GLY A 100 15.12 -35.85 -23.68
N LYS A 101 13.84 -35.54 -23.88
CA LYS A 101 13.38 -34.16 -24.07
C LYS A 101 13.15 -33.49 -22.73
N LYS A 102 14.05 -32.59 -22.33
CA LYS A 102 13.91 -31.77 -21.12
C LYS A 102 13.02 -30.55 -21.36
N LEU A 103 12.17 -30.22 -20.38
CA LEU A 103 11.42 -28.96 -20.33
C LEU A 103 11.71 -28.21 -19.03
N LEU A 104 11.58 -26.88 -19.04
CA LEU A 104 11.76 -26.01 -17.87
C LEU A 104 13.10 -26.19 -17.12
N ASP A 105 14.10 -26.79 -17.76
CA ASP A 105 15.36 -27.21 -17.15
C ASP A 105 16.38 -26.06 -17.00
N ARG A 106 16.16 -24.95 -17.72
CA ARG A 106 17.06 -23.80 -17.74
C ARG A 106 17.38 -23.22 -16.35
N PRO A 107 16.42 -22.96 -15.43
CA PRO A 107 16.73 -22.47 -14.10
C PRO A 107 17.63 -23.41 -13.29
N LEU A 108 17.45 -24.73 -13.46
CA LEU A 108 18.22 -25.74 -12.75
C LEU A 108 19.63 -25.93 -13.36
N ASN A 109 19.73 -25.96 -14.69
CA ASN A 109 21.02 -26.00 -15.40
C ASN A 109 21.88 -24.78 -15.07
N GLU A 110 21.28 -23.59 -15.04
CA GLU A 110 21.98 -22.37 -14.65
C GLU A 110 22.42 -22.42 -13.19
N MET A 111 21.58 -22.90 -12.26
CA MET A 111 21.94 -23.08 -10.85
C MET A 111 23.11 -24.06 -10.66
N LEU A 112 23.16 -25.14 -11.45
CA LEU A 112 24.28 -26.07 -11.45
C LEU A 112 25.55 -25.41 -12.03
N LYS A 113 25.41 -24.67 -13.13
CA LYS A 113 26.53 -24.00 -13.81
C LYS A 113 27.16 -22.89 -12.97
N THR A 114 26.36 -22.12 -12.24
CA THR A 114 26.84 -20.99 -11.42
C THR A 114 27.28 -21.40 -10.03
N GLY A 115 26.78 -22.53 -9.51
CA GLY A 115 26.90 -22.86 -8.09
C GLY A 115 25.96 -22.05 -7.18
N GLU A 116 25.08 -21.22 -7.75
CA GLU A 116 24.23 -20.27 -7.01
C GLU A 116 22.73 -20.45 -7.33
N PRO A 117 21.82 -20.24 -6.37
CA PRO A 117 22.10 -19.92 -4.97
C PRO A 117 22.74 -21.07 -4.20
N ASP A 118 23.64 -20.78 -3.25
CA ASP A 118 24.16 -21.77 -2.30
C ASP A 118 23.07 -22.22 -1.29
N PHE A 119 22.17 -23.09 -1.76
CA PHE A 119 21.04 -23.63 -1.00
C PHE A 119 20.88 -25.12 -1.31
N PRO A 120 20.62 -25.98 -0.31
CA PRO A 120 20.48 -27.41 -0.55
C PRO A 120 19.30 -27.73 -1.46
N PHE A 121 19.47 -28.75 -2.32
CA PHE A 121 18.41 -29.17 -3.23
C PHE A 121 18.41 -30.68 -3.50
N CYS A 122 17.27 -31.20 -3.94
CA CYS A 122 17.13 -32.51 -4.56
C CYS A 122 16.14 -32.43 -5.74
N LEU A 123 16.08 -33.48 -6.55
CA LEU A 123 15.16 -33.57 -7.69
C LEU A 123 13.98 -34.48 -7.40
N CYS A 124 12.82 -34.09 -7.90
CA CYS A 124 11.66 -34.95 -8.10
C CYS A 124 11.41 -35.09 -9.60
N TRP A 125 11.60 -36.28 -10.17
CA TRP A 125 11.20 -36.53 -11.56
C TRP A 125 9.68 -36.51 -11.63
N ALA A 126 9.13 -35.53 -12.35
CA ALA A 126 7.70 -35.41 -12.63
C ALA A 126 7.31 -36.40 -13.73
N ASN A 127 7.32 -37.69 -13.38
CA ASN A 127 7.24 -38.79 -14.32
C ASN A 127 5.78 -39.09 -14.74
N GLU A 128 5.20 -38.16 -15.49
CA GLU A 128 3.85 -38.24 -16.07
C GLU A 128 3.80 -37.60 -17.46
N ASN A 129 2.65 -37.64 -18.13
CA ASN A 129 2.50 -37.01 -19.45
C ASN A 129 2.43 -35.49 -19.33
N TRP A 130 3.08 -34.76 -20.25
CA TRP A 130 2.82 -33.33 -20.44
C TRP A 130 1.48 -33.16 -21.16
N THR A 131 0.52 -32.53 -20.51
CA THR A 131 -0.89 -32.45 -20.96
C THR A 131 -1.35 -31.00 -21.08
N ARG A 132 -2.38 -30.75 -21.91
CA ARG A 132 -2.91 -29.38 -22.07
C ARG A 132 -3.62 -28.85 -20.82
N ARG A 133 -4.12 -29.76 -19.97
CA ARG A 133 -4.74 -29.47 -18.68
C ARG A 133 -3.90 -30.15 -17.59
N TRP A 134 -3.44 -29.39 -16.61
CA TRP A 134 -2.77 -29.94 -15.41
C TRP A 134 -3.80 -30.63 -14.50
N ASP A 135 -4.18 -31.85 -14.86
CA ASP A 135 -5.10 -32.70 -14.08
C ASP A 135 -4.74 -34.18 -14.00
N GLY A 136 -3.63 -34.60 -14.62
CA GLY A 136 -3.16 -35.99 -14.61
C GLY A 136 -4.04 -36.95 -15.41
N ARG A 137 -4.95 -36.44 -16.25
CA ARG A 137 -5.82 -37.23 -17.14
C ARG A 137 -5.32 -37.15 -18.58
N ASP A 138 -5.25 -38.30 -19.24
CA ASP A 138 -4.60 -38.47 -20.55
C ASP A 138 -5.48 -38.01 -21.75
N GLU A 139 -6.41 -37.05 -21.55
CA GLU A 139 -7.39 -36.64 -22.56
C GLU A 139 -6.81 -35.71 -23.65
N GLU A 140 -5.76 -34.93 -23.35
CA GLU A 140 -5.03 -34.08 -24.31
C GLU A 140 -3.51 -34.10 -24.02
N VAL A 141 -2.82 -35.18 -24.39
CA VAL A 141 -1.36 -35.33 -24.24
C VAL A 141 -0.61 -34.53 -25.30
N LEU A 142 0.27 -33.62 -24.86
CA LEU A 142 1.14 -32.77 -25.69
C LEU A 142 2.52 -33.39 -25.90
N ILE A 143 3.12 -33.95 -24.84
CA ILE A 143 4.31 -34.81 -24.90
C ILE A 143 4.07 -36.01 -24.00
N LYS A 144 4.27 -37.21 -24.54
CA LYS A 144 4.05 -38.47 -23.84
C LYS A 144 5.31 -38.93 -23.11
N GLN A 145 5.12 -39.45 -21.90
CA GLN A 145 6.14 -40.15 -21.12
C GLN A 145 6.06 -41.65 -21.45
N GLU A 146 7.14 -42.23 -21.98
CA GLU A 146 7.19 -43.66 -22.31
C GLU A 146 8.46 -44.32 -21.78
N HIS A 147 8.30 -45.26 -20.87
CA HIS A 147 9.43 -45.95 -20.26
C HIS A 147 10.04 -46.99 -21.19
N SER A 148 11.35 -47.13 -21.09
CA SER A 148 12.12 -48.25 -21.62
C SER A 148 13.36 -48.43 -20.76
N ILE A 149 13.90 -49.65 -20.70
CA ILE A 149 15.06 -49.97 -19.86
C ILE A 149 16.26 -49.05 -20.16
N GLU A 150 16.46 -48.67 -21.44
CA GLU A 150 17.55 -47.75 -21.81
C GLU A 150 17.17 -46.28 -21.61
N GLY A 151 15.90 -45.91 -21.76
CA GLY A 151 15.40 -44.56 -21.40
C GLY A 151 15.60 -44.26 -19.92
N ASP A 152 15.22 -45.18 -19.04
CA ASP A 152 15.38 -45.03 -17.59
C ASP A 152 16.88 -44.98 -17.20
N LYS A 153 17.76 -45.74 -17.87
CA LYS A 153 19.22 -45.62 -17.70
C LYS A 153 19.77 -44.28 -18.19
N ASN A 154 19.22 -43.72 -19.25
CA ASN A 154 19.66 -42.43 -19.78
C ASN A 154 19.23 -41.28 -18.86
N PHE A 155 18.03 -41.35 -18.26
CA PHE A 155 17.60 -40.41 -17.23
C PHE A 155 18.59 -40.34 -16.05
N ILE A 156 18.98 -41.48 -15.45
CA ILE A 156 19.90 -41.42 -14.29
C ILE A 156 21.29 -40.87 -14.68
N LYS A 157 21.80 -41.23 -15.87
CA LYS A 157 23.07 -40.67 -16.41
C LYS A 157 22.99 -39.16 -16.61
N GLU A 158 21.85 -38.67 -17.11
CA GLU A 158 21.61 -37.24 -17.37
C GLU A 158 21.66 -36.41 -16.08
N ILE A 159 21.17 -36.94 -14.95
CA ILE A 159 21.15 -36.22 -13.68
C ILE A 159 22.42 -36.36 -12.83
N ILE A 160 23.40 -37.19 -13.23
CA ILE A 160 24.73 -37.31 -12.55
C ILE A 160 25.38 -35.94 -12.24
N PRO A 161 25.38 -34.93 -13.14
CA PRO A 161 25.94 -33.62 -12.84
C PRO A 161 25.28 -32.94 -11.63
N PHE A 162 23.96 -33.08 -11.44
CA PHE A 162 23.26 -32.57 -10.26
C PHE A 162 23.56 -33.39 -9.02
N LEU A 163 23.58 -34.72 -9.13
CA LEU A 163 23.92 -35.64 -8.04
C LEU A 163 25.33 -35.42 -7.48
N LYS A 164 26.26 -34.97 -8.34
CA LYS A 164 27.64 -34.62 -7.98
C LYS A 164 27.77 -33.28 -7.23
N ASP A 165 26.74 -32.43 -7.23
CA ASP A 165 26.80 -31.13 -6.57
C ASP A 165 26.94 -31.27 -5.04
N LYS A 166 27.83 -30.47 -4.44
CA LYS A 166 28.06 -30.44 -2.99
C LYS A 166 26.79 -30.08 -2.19
N ARG A 167 25.85 -29.34 -2.80
CA ARG A 167 24.57 -28.91 -2.21
C ARG A 167 23.50 -29.99 -2.29
N TYR A 168 23.74 -31.09 -3.01
CA TYR A 168 22.74 -32.12 -3.21
C TYR A 168 22.38 -32.84 -1.90
N ILE A 169 21.09 -32.89 -1.57
CA ILE A 169 20.60 -33.41 -0.29
C ILE A 169 20.85 -34.91 -0.19
N ARG A 170 21.33 -35.34 0.99
CA ARG A 170 21.58 -36.75 1.34
C ARG A 170 20.71 -37.19 2.52
N VAL A 171 20.37 -38.47 2.57
CA VAL A 171 19.68 -39.16 3.68
C VAL A 171 20.53 -40.36 4.09
N ASN A 172 21.01 -40.41 5.33
CA ASN A 172 21.96 -41.42 5.81
C ASN A 172 23.20 -41.53 4.88
N ASN A 173 23.75 -40.37 4.46
CA ASN A 173 24.81 -40.20 3.47
C ASN A 173 24.48 -40.68 2.03
N ARG A 174 23.24 -41.10 1.72
CA ARG A 174 22.81 -41.53 0.38
C ARG A 174 22.08 -40.39 -0.35
N LEU A 175 22.36 -40.17 -1.63
CA LEU A 175 21.83 -39.07 -2.46
C LEU A 175 20.31 -39.17 -2.67
N LEU A 176 19.54 -38.16 -2.26
CA LEU A 176 18.07 -38.19 -2.27
C LEU A 176 17.47 -37.94 -3.67
N LEU A 177 16.72 -38.91 -4.20
CA LEU A 177 16.01 -38.76 -5.47
C LEU A 177 14.54 -39.16 -5.33
N LEU A 178 13.63 -38.26 -5.72
CA LEU A 178 12.19 -38.48 -5.69
C LEU A 178 11.66 -38.80 -7.09
N ILE A 179 10.67 -39.68 -7.17
CA ILE A 179 9.98 -40.05 -8.41
C ILE A 179 8.48 -39.92 -8.17
N TYR A 180 7.81 -39.05 -8.91
CA TYR A 180 6.35 -38.95 -8.95
C TYR A 180 5.80 -40.05 -9.87
N ARG A 181 4.70 -40.73 -9.48
CA ARG A 181 4.09 -41.81 -10.29
C ARG A 181 5.04 -42.96 -10.66
N THR A 182 5.55 -43.68 -9.66
CA THR A 182 6.40 -44.86 -9.89
C THR A 182 5.67 -46.00 -10.61
N GLU A 183 4.32 -46.00 -10.65
CA GLU A 183 3.51 -47.02 -11.35
C GLU A 183 3.69 -47.02 -12.88
N LYS A 184 4.32 -45.98 -13.45
CA LYS A 184 4.61 -45.89 -14.89
C LYS A 184 5.89 -46.66 -15.29
N LEU A 185 6.81 -46.93 -14.35
CA LEU A 185 8.04 -47.68 -14.61
C LEU A 185 7.71 -49.14 -14.95
N ILE A 186 8.26 -49.68 -16.05
CA ILE A 186 7.95 -51.06 -16.50
C ILE A 186 8.42 -52.11 -15.48
N LYS A 187 9.62 -51.90 -14.91
CA LYS A 187 10.24 -52.81 -13.95
C LYS A 187 10.95 -52.01 -12.85
N PRO A 188 10.21 -51.38 -11.92
CA PRO A 188 10.79 -50.38 -11.03
C PRO A 188 11.93 -50.93 -10.15
N GLN A 189 11.87 -52.20 -9.73
CA GLN A 189 12.93 -52.82 -8.93
C GLN A 189 14.24 -53.05 -9.73
N GLU A 190 14.15 -53.54 -10.97
CA GLU A 190 15.33 -53.67 -11.85
C GLU A 190 15.89 -52.28 -12.20
N THR A 191 15.02 -51.29 -12.43
CA THR A 191 15.40 -49.88 -12.68
C THR A 191 16.12 -49.27 -11.47
N ALA A 192 15.58 -49.42 -10.26
CA ALA A 192 16.17 -48.93 -9.01
C ALA A 192 17.56 -49.52 -8.74
N ASN A 193 17.72 -50.82 -8.97
CA ASN A 193 19.02 -51.49 -8.85
C ASN A 193 20.02 -50.95 -9.89
N THR A 194 19.60 -50.85 -11.15
CA THR A 194 20.41 -50.28 -12.25
C THR A 194 20.85 -48.84 -11.95
N TRP A 195 19.97 -48.01 -11.38
CA TRP A 195 20.30 -46.65 -10.99
C TRP A 195 21.34 -46.59 -9.86
N ARG A 196 21.22 -47.45 -8.84
CA ARG A 196 22.24 -47.57 -7.77
C ARG A 196 23.58 -48.02 -8.33
N GLU A 197 23.62 -49.02 -9.19
CA GLU A 197 24.85 -49.50 -9.85
C GLU A 197 25.54 -48.39 -10.66
N ILE A 198 24.78 -47.63 -11.46
CA ILE A 198 25.32 -46.52 -12.25
C ILE A 198 25.88 -45.42 -11.34
N VAL A 199 25.13 -44.97 -10.33
CA VAL A 199 25.60 -43.88 -9.44
C VAL A 199 26.79 -44.32 -8.58
N LYS A 200 26.82 -45.58 -8.12
CA LYS A 200 27.96 -46.16 -7.40
C LYS A 200 29.21 -46.23 -8.28
N LYS A 201 29.06 -46.60 -9.56
CA LYS A 201 30.16 -46.66 -10.52
C LYS A 201 30.71 -45.27 -10.89
N GLU A 202 29.83 -44.31 -11.16
CA GLU A 202 30.21 -43.01 -11.72
C GLU A 202 30.57 -41.96 -10.65
N LEU A 203 30.01 -42.07 -9.43
CA LEU A 203 30.23 -41.11 -8.33
C LEU A 203 30.84 -41.72 -7.07
N GLY A 204 30.87 -43.05 -6.91
CA GLY A 204 31.28 -43.71 -5.67
C GLY A 204 30.27 -43.55 -4.51
N GLU A 205 29.08 -43.03 -4.81
CA GLU A 205 28.01 -42.68 -3.87
C GLU A 205 26.81 -43.64 -4.03
N GLU A 206 25.90 -43.65 -3.06
CA GLU A 206 24.70 -44.50 -3.06
C GLU A 206 23.42 -43.63 -3.16
N LEU A 207 22.38 -44.08 -3.88
CA LEU A 207 21.10 -43.37 -3.97
C LEU A 207 20.15 -43.72 -2.81
N TYR A 208 19.34 -42.76 -2.36
CA TYR A 208 18.16 -42.95 -1.50
C TYR A 208 16.91 -42.62 -2.32
N LEU A 209 16.14 -43.64 -2.70
CA LEU A 209 15.02 -43.52 -3.64
C LEU A 209 13.68 -43.35 -2.93
N CYS A 210 12.93 -42.33 -3.30
CA CYS A 210 11.64 -41.98 -2.71
C CYS A 210 10.52 -41.98 -3.75
N ALA A 211 9.46 -42.75 -3.52
CA ALA A 211 8.25 -42.72 -4.33
C ALA A 211 7.29 -41.66 -3.78
N VAL A 212 6.82 -40.72 -4.61
CA VAL A 212 5.83 -39.73 -4.20
C VAL A 212 4.43 -40.29 -4.44
N ASN A 213 3.65 -40.43 -3.36
CA ASN A 213 2.33 -41.07 -3.40
C ASN A 213 1.37 -40.31 -4.32
N ASN A 214 0.47 -41.04 -4.99
CA ASN A 214 -0.52 -40.44 -5.90
C ASN A 214 -1.88 -41.15 -5.75
N PHE A 215 -2.71 -41.15 -6.80
CA PHE A 215 -4.00 -41.84 -6.89
C PHE A 215 -3.94 -43.33 -6.47
N THR A 216 -2.82 -44.00 -6.72
CA THR A 216 -2.45 -45.29 -6.12
C THR A 216 -1.88 -45.09 -4.72
N LYS A 217 -2.75 -45.16 -3.71
CA LYS A 217 -2.31 -45.20 -2.30
C LYS A 217 -1.67 -46.56 -1.98
N ASP A 218 -0.79 -46.54 -0.98
CA ASP A 218 -0.28 -47.71 -0.26
C ASP A 218 0.64 -48.71 -1.00
N ILE A 219 1.43 -48.24 -1.99
CA ILE A 219 2.56 -49.02 -2.55
C ILE A 219 3.68 -49.10 -1.52
N ASP A 220 4.08 -50.32 -1.14
CA ASP A 220 5.27 -50.56 -0.31
C ASP A 220 6.55 -50.31 -1.15
N PRO A 221 7.41 -49.34 -0.77
CA PRO A 221 8.58 -48.97 -1.54
C PRO A 221 9.58 -50.12 -1.70
N GLU A 222 9.67 -51.06 -0.75
CA GLU A 222 10.62 -52.18 -0.84
C GLU A 222 10.27 -53.10 -2.03
N THR A 223 8.98 -53.30 -2.31
CA THR A 223 8.49 -54.14 -3.42
C THR A 223 8.88 -53.61 -4.80
N ILE A 224 9.13 -52.30 -4.89
CA ILE A 224 9.58 -51.62 -6.12
C ILE A 224 11.06 -51.25 -6.07
N GLY A 225 11.81 -51.71 -5.05
CA GLY A 225 13.24 -51.45 -4.87
C GLY A 225 13.60 -50.07 -4.32
N PHE A 226 12.63 -49.29 -3.85
CA PHE A 226 12.81 -47.95 -3.31
C PHE A 226 13.02 -47.97 -1.78
N ASP A 227 13.54 -46.88 -1.22
CA ASP A 227 13.87 -46.79 0.21
C ASP A 227 12.73 -46.20 1.07
N ALA A 228 11.89 -45.32 0.48
CA ALA A 228 10.80 -44.66 1.19
C ALA A 228 9.66 -44.20 0.27
N THR A 229 8.56 -43.80 0.89
CA THR A 229 7.45 -43.06 0.27
C THR A 229 7.37 -41.63 0.84
N VAL A 230 6.86 -40.70 0.03
CA VAL A 230 6.54 -39.32 0.42
C VAL A 230 5.04 -39.12 0.28
N GLN A 231 4.39 -38.69 1.36
CA GLN A 231 2.99 -38.25 1.32
C GLN A 231 2.89 -37.01 0.42
N PHE A 232 2.32 -37.17 -0.76
CA PHE A 232 1.93 -35.99 -1.55
C PHE A 232 0.87 -35.22 -0.75
N PRO A 233 1.03 -33.90 -0.50
CA PRO A 233 0.29 -33.24 0.58
C PRO A 233 -1.22 -33.04 0.37
N LEU A 234 -1.81 -33.59 -0.68
CA LEU A 234 -3.19 -33.34 -1.10
C LEU A 234 -4.02 -34.60 -1.01
N GLU A 235 -4.78 -34.72 0.08
CA GLU A 235 -5.79 -35.75 0.23
C GLU A 235 -7.18 -35.21 -0.08
N PHE A 236 -7.84 -35.79 -1.10
CA PHE A 236 -9.25 -35.50 -1.40
C PHE A 236 -10.15 -36.48 -0.63
N ASN A 237 -10.51 -36.15 0.61
CA ASN A 237 -11.48 -36.92 1.39
C ASN A 237 -12.91 -36.50 1.01
N PRO A 238 -13.76 -37.36 0.40
CA PRO A 238 -15.15 -37.03 0.05
C PRO A 238 -15.99 -36.54 1.23
N ASP A 239 -15.75 -37.06 2.43
CA ASP A 239 -16.49 -36.67 3.66
C ASP A 239 -16.19 -35.23 4.09
N CYS A 240 -15.07 -34.66 3.62
CA CYS A 240 -14.68 -33.28 3.85
C CYS A 240 -15.15 -32.31 2.75
N LYS A 241 -15.90 -32.79 1.75
CA LYS A 241 -16.44 -31.99 0.65
C LYS A 241 -17.72 -31.27 1.07
N TYR A 242 -17.82 -29.98 0.78
CA TYR A 242 -19.06 -29.22 0.89
C TYR A 242 -19.99 -29.49 -0.29
N GLU A 243 -21.30 -29.52 -0.04
CA GLU A 243 -22.29 -29.39 -1.13
C GLU A 243 -22.20 -27.98 -1.73
N SER A 244 -21.99 -27.88 -3.05
CA SER A 244 -21.93 -26.59 -3.77
C SER A 244 -23.21 -25.74 -3.56
N SER A 245 -24.35 -26.42 -3.34
CA SER A 245 -25.65 -25.82 -3.01
C SER A 245 -25.63 -24.91 -1.77
N LEU A 246 -24.70 -25.13 -0.83
CA LEU A 246 -24.54 -24.35 0.40
C LEU A 246 -23.79 -23.03 0.18
N LEU A 247 -22.97 -22.96 -0.87
CA LEU A 247 -22.24 -21.75 -1.27
C LEU A 247 -23.11 -20.88 -2.20
N GLU A 248 -23.95 -21.50 -3.02
CA GLU A 248 -25.01 -20.83 -3.81
C GLU A 248 -26.16 -20.24 -2.95
N GLN A 249 -26.16 -20.48 -1.62
CA GLN A 249 -27.09 -19.83 -0.68
C GLN A 249 -26.66 -18.41 -0.27
N ALA A 250 -25.50 -17.93 -0.73
CA ALA A 250 -25.15 -16.52 -0.65
C ALA A 250 -25.95 -15.72 -1.70
N GLU A 251 -26.55 -14.60 -1.27
CA GLU A 251 -27.32 -13.72 -2.16
C GLU A 251 -26.45 -13.28 -3.37
N HIS A 252 -27.09 -13.18 -4.56
CA HIS A 252 -26.51 -12.82 -5.86
C HIS A 252 -25.76 -13.90 -6.68
N LEU A 253 -25.76 -15.18 -6.27
CA LEU A 253 -25.30 -16.27 -7.15
C LEU A 253 -26.47 -16.96 -7.89
N GLU A 254 -26.32 -17.15 -9.21
CA GLU A 254 -27.25 -17.95 -10.01
C GLU A 254 -27.14 -19.44 -9.64
N LYS A 255 -28.29 -20.10 -9.46
CA LYS A 255 -28.33 -21.54 -9.12
C LYS A 255 -27.68 -22.39 -10.20
N GLY A 256 -26.85 -23.34 -9.77
CA GLY A 256 -26.11 -24.25 -10.65
C GLY A 256 -24.81 -23.69 -11.22
N LYS A 257 -24.43 -22.44 -10.91
CA LYS A 257 -23.17 -21.83 -11.37
C LYS A 257 -21.93 -22.42 -10.70
N LEU A 258 -22.08 -23.04 -9.53
CA LEU A 258 -21.00 -23.68 -8.77
C LEU A 258 -21.02 -25.21 -8.85
N LYS A 259 -21.89 -25.80 -9.67
CA LYS A 259 -22.11 -27.26 -9.77
C LYS A 259 -20.84 -28.06 -10.11
N ASP A 260 -19.97 -27.47 -10.94
CA ASP A 260 -18.77 -28.12 -11.50
C ASP A 260 -17.51 -27.88 -10.63
N TYR A 261 -17.60 -27.06 -9.58
CA TYR A 261 -16.52 -26.77 -8.64
C TYR A 261 -16.59 -27.68 -7.42
N TRP A 262 -15.43 -28.07 -6.87
CA TRP A 262 -15.34 -28.92 -5.69
C TRP A 262 -14.74 -28.16 -4.52
N PHE A 263 -15.52 -27.99 -3.45
CA PHE A 263 -15.11 -27.25 -2.26
C PHE A 263 -14.83 -28.21 -1.11
N TYR A 264 -13.65 -28.13 -0.49
CA TYR A 264 -13.27 -28.95 0.66
C TYR A 264 -13.06 -28.09 1.90
N ASN A 265 -13.33 -28.62 3.08
CA ASN A 265 -12.99 -27.96 4.34
C ASN A 265 -11.51 -28.24 4.70
N TYR A 266 -10.68 -27.20 4.77
CA TYR A 266 -9.24 -27.33 5.07
C TYR A 266 -8.98 -28.03 6.42
N ASP A 267 -9.72 -27.69 7.48
CA ASP A 267 -9.54 -28.29 8.81
C ASP A 267 -9.85 -29.80 8.79
N CYS A 268 -10.87 -30.22 8.05
CA CYS A 268 -11.26 -31.61 7.88
C CYS A 268 -10.20 -32.42 7.11
N ILE A 269 -9.60 -31.84 6.07
CA ILE A 269 -8.49 -32.48 5.35
C ILE A 269 -7.24 -32.59 6.26
N VAL A 270 -6.88 -31.52 6.97
CA VAL A 270 -5.79 -31.53 7.95
C VAL A 270 -6.02 -32.59 9.03
N GLU A 271 -7.23 -32.68 9.60
CA GLU A 271 -7.58 -33.74 10.55
C GLU A 271 -7.49 -35.13 9.93
N THR A 272 -7.86 -35.31 8.66
CA THR A 272 -7.74 -36.59 7.95
C THR A 272 -6.26 -37.00 7.83
N MET A 273 -5.40 -36.11 7.35
CA MET A 273 -3.96 -36.37 7.17
C MET A 273 -3.22 -36.61 8.49
N LEU A 274 -3.62 -35.92 9.57
CA LEU A 274 -3.06 -36.13 10.91
C LEU A 274 -3.54 -37.44 11.57
N LYS A 275 -4.74 -37.91 11.23
CA LYS A 275 -5.30 -39.21 11.70
C LYS A 275 -4.89 -40.39 10.81
N ALA A 276 -4.34 -40.15 9.62
CA ALA A 276 -3.88 -41.19 8.71
C ALA A 276 -2.84 -42.08 9.42
N LYS A 277 -3.13 -43.39 9.47
CA LYS A 277 -2.23 -44.37 10.08
C LYS A 277 -0.92 -44.38 9.29
N LYS A 278 0.21 -44.29 10.00
CA LYS A 278 1.53 -44.53 9.41
C LYS A 278 1.55 -45.96 8.84
N PRO A 279 1.96 -46.17 7.57
CA PRO A 279 2.14 -47.51 7.02
C PRO A 279 3.31 -48.25 7.69
N SER A 280 3.44 -49.55 7.42
CA SER A 280 4.50 -50.41 7.96
C SER A 280 5.90 -50.03 7.47
N TYR A 281 5.99 -49.53 6.24
CA TYR A 281 7.23 -49.15 5.57
C TYR A 281 7.65 -47.69 5.85
N LYS A 282 8.78 -47.27 5.28
CA LYS A 282 9.34 -45.92 5.45
C LYS A 282 8.49 -44.87 4.73
N TYR A 283 8.07 -43.84 5.46
CA TYR A 283 7.10 -42.83 5.04
C TYR A 283 7.47 -41.44 5.56
N PHE A 284 7.59 -40.47 4.66
CA PHE A 284 7.81 -39.06 4.98
C PHE A 284 6.52 -38.25 4.82
N ARG A 285 6.19 -37.44 5.83
CA ARG A 285 4.90 -36.72 5.90
C ARG A 285 4.90 -35.45 5.06
N GLY A 286 3.70 -35.08 4.61
CA GLY A 286 3.43 -33.92 3.76
C GLY A 286 2.61 -32.84 4.46
N ALA A 287 2.82 -31.57 4.10
CA ALA A 287 2.00 -30.43 4.52
C ALA A 287 1.79 -29.42 3.36
N PHE A 288 0.80 -28.54 3.47
CA PHE A 288 0.48 -27.54 2.45
C PHE A 288 -0.25 -26.31 3.08
N PRO A 289 0.00 -25.08 2.58
CA PRO A 289 -0.59 -23.87 3.17
C PRO A 289 -2.06 -23.67 2.79
N SER A 290 -2.40 -23.93 1.53
CA SER A 290 -3.74 -23.80 0.94
C SER A 290 -3.80 -24.53 -0.41
N TRP A 291 -5.01 -24.63 -0.99
CA TRP A 291 -5.20 -25.18 -2.33
C TRP A 291 -6.41 -24.52 -3.01
N ASP A 292 -6.19 -23.93 -4.18
CA ASP A 292 -7.19 -23.34 -5.06
C ASP A 292 -6.65 -23.30 -6.50
N ASN A 293 -7.04 -24.27 -7.32
CA ASN A 293 -6.64 -24.34 -8.73
C ASN A 293 -7.66 -23.74 -9.71
N THR A 294 -8.56 -22.88 -9.24
CA THR A 294 -9.48 -22.13 -10.11
C THR A 294 -8.75 -21.28 -11.18
N PRO A 295 -7.55 -20.70 -10.97
CA PRO A 295 -6.80 -20.04 -12.04
C PRO A 295 -6.38 -20.98 -13.19
N ARG A 296 -6.12 -22.26 -12.91
CA ARG A 296 -5.82 -23.29 -13.94
C ARG A 296 -7.07 -23.85 -14.62
N ARG A 297 -8.23 -23.85 -13.94
CA ARG A 297 -9.43 -24.60 -14.38
C ARG A 297 -10.68 -23.78 -14.69
N ASN A 298 -10.67 -22.48 -14.44
CA ASN A 298 -11.81 -21.58 -14.58
C ASN A 298 -13.10 -22.15 -13.96
N ASN A 299 -13.93 -22.84 -14.74
CA ASN A 299 -15.28 -23.28 -14.38
C ASN A 299 -15.36 -24.61 -13.59
N SER A 300 -14.26 -25.32 -13.36
CA SER A 300 -14.26 -26.62 -12.66
C SER A 300 -13.09 -26.82 -11.69
N GLY A 301 -12.77 -25.76 -10.95
CA GLY A 301 -11.68 -25.77 -9.96
C GLY A 301 -12.00 -26.47 -8.64
N VAL A 302 -10.94 -26.84 -7.92
CA VAL A 302 -10.99 -27.39 -6.56
C VAL A 302 -10.45 -26.35 -5.58
N VAL A 303 -11.22 -26.04 -4.53
CA VAL A 303 -10.90 -24.98 -3.56
C VAL A 303 -11.00 -25.49 -2.13
N PHE A 304 -9.95 -25.27 -1.34
CA PHE A 304 -9.89 -25.65 0.08
C PHE A 304 -10.25 -24.43 0.94
N LEU A 305 -11.47 -24.43 1.46
CA LEU A 305 -12.02 -23.32 2.22
C LEU A 305 -11.48 -23.29 3.65
N ASN A 306 -11.33 -22.06 4.17
CA ASN A 306 -10.91 -21.74 5.54
C ASN A 306 -9.43 -22.02 5.87
N SER A 307 -8.54 -22.14 4.89
CA SER A 307 -7.08 -22.10 5.11
C SER A 307 -6.63 -20.72 5.63
N THR A 308 -5.66 -20.71 6.55
CA THR A 308 -4.98 -19.49 7.03
C THR A 308 -3.55 -19.81 7.47
N PRO A 309 -2.63 -18.84 7.50
CA PRO A 309 -1.26 -19.07 7.99
C PRO A 309 -1.20 -19.69 9.39
N GLY A 310 -2.05 -19.26 10.33
CA GLY A 310 -2.08 -19.83 11.69
C GLY A 310 -2.58 -21.28 11.76
N LYS A 311 -3.52 -21.66 10.89
CA LYS A 311 -3.95 -23.06 10.76
C LYS A 311 -2.86 -23.92 10.13
N PHE A 312 -2.19 -23.40 9.11
CA PHE A 312 -1.04 -24.04 8.49
C PHE A 312 0.12 -24.21 9.48
N GLN A 313 0.46 -23.21 10.30
CA GLN A 313 1.46 -23.35 11.37
C GLN A 313 1.11 -24.52 12.30
N ASN A 314 -0.15 -24.59 12.76
CA ASN A 314 -0.58 -25.65 13.65
C ASN A 314 -0.60 -27.04 12.98
N PHE A 315 -0.94 -27.11 11.69
CA PHE A 315 -0.83 -28.34 10.90
C PHE A 315 0.62 -28.79 10.76
N LEU A 316 1.50 -27.92 10.26
CA LEU A 316 2.92 -28.21 10.06
C LEU A 316 3.62 -28.56 11.37
N LYS A 317 3.31 -27.89 12.49
CA LYS A 317 3.83 -28.23 13.81
C LYS A 317 3.47 -29.67 14.20
N GLN A 318 2.20 -30.06 14.07
CA GLN A 318 1.77 -31.43 14.36
C GLN A 318 2.39 -32.46 13.41
N VAL A 319 2.57 -32.13 12.12
CA VAL A 319 3.30 -32.99 11.18
C VAL A 319 4.77 -33.18 11.60
N ILE A 320 5.43 -32.11 12.05
CA ILE A 320 6.81 -32.16 12.55
C ILE A 320 6.91 -33.00 13.83
N ASP A 321 5.96 -32.85 14.76
CA ASP A 321 5.92 -33.64 16.01
C ASP A 321 5.61 -35.12 15.76
N LEU A 322 4.74 -35.43 14.79
CA LEU A 322 4.56 -36.80 14.29
C LEU A 322 5.87 -37.33 13.70
N THR A 323 6.52 -36.62 12.78
CA THR A 323 7.82 -37.04 12.20
C THR A 323 8.90 -37.26 13.27
N ARG A 324 8.94 -36.45 14.34
CA ARG A 324 9.87 -36.63 15.48
C ARG A 324 9.64 -37.96 16.22
N SER A 325 8.39 -38.40 16.36
CA SER A 325 8.04 -39.66 17.04
C SER A 325 8.12 -40.87 16.12
N GLU A 326 7.87 -40.69 14.82
CA GLU A 326 7.78 -41.77 13.83
C GLU A 326 9.10 -42.10 13.13
N GLN A 327 10.05 -41.17 13.06
CA GLN A 327 11.35 -41.32 12.37
C GLN A 327 12.53 -40.97 13.30
N LYS A 328 13.71 -41.50 12.99
CA LYS A 328 14.93 -41.34 13.79
C LYS A 328 16.10 -40.88 12.92
N GLY A 329 17.02 -40.11 13.51
CA GLY A 329 18.23 -39.68 12.82
C GLY A 329 17.95 -38.82 11.58
N ASP A 330 18.66 -39.09 10.50
CA ASP A 330 18.65 -38.25 9.28
C ASP A 330 17.37 -38.40 8.44
N GLU A 331 16.54 -39.41 8.74
CA GLU A 331 15.25 -39.69 8.09
C GLU A 331 14.09 -38.87 8.66
N GLN A 332 14.36 -37.93 9.57
CA GLN A 332 13.37 -36.98 10.06
C GLN A 332 13.10 -35.89 9.01
N LEU A 333 12.35 -36.25 7.96
CA LEU A 333 11.99 -35.38 6.83
C LEU A 333 10.50 -35.06 6.79
N VAL A 334 10.18 -33.83 6.37
CA VAL A 334 8.81 -33.37 6.05
C VAL A 334 8.86 -32.61 4.72
N PHE A 335 7.87 -32.84 3.86
CA PHE A 335 7.73 -32.15 2.57
C PHE A 335 6.58 -31.15 2.61
N ILE A 336 6.76 -29.97 2.03
CA ILE A 336 5.72 -28.94 1.86
C ILE A 336 5.40 -28.75 0.38
N ASN A 337 4.13 -28.86 0.01
CA ASN A 337 3.62 -28.43 -1.29
C ASN A 337 2.94 -27.06 -1.14
N ALA A 338 3.54 -25.96 -1.58
CA ALA A 338 4.85 -25.82 -2.20
C ALA A 338 5.50 -24.49 -1.80
N TRP A 339 6.73 -24.27 -2.28
CA TRP A 339 7.34 -22.94 -2.24
C TRP A 339 6.50 -21.93 -3.05
N ASN A 340 6.20 -22.26 -4.31
CA ASN A 340 5.72 -21.31 -5.31
C ASN A 340 4.65 -21.85 -6.29
N GLU A 341 3.75 -22.74 -5.88
CA GLU A 341 2.61 -23.19 -6.71
C GLU A 341 1.48 -22.12 -6.73
N TRP A 342 1.75 -20.98 -7.36
CA TRP A 342 0.88 -19.79 -7.32
C TRP A 342 -0.51 -19.99 -7.92
N ALA A 343 -0.62 -20.65 -9.09
CA ALA A 343 -1.93 -20.86 -9.74
C ALA A 343 -2.78 -21.97 -9.10
N GLU A 344 -2.24 -22.63 -8.06
CA GLU A 344 -2.97 -23.56 -7.18
C GLU A 344 -3.11 -22.99 -5.77
N GLY A 345 -2.78 -21.71 -5.55
CA GLY A 345 -2.85 -21.07 -4.24
C GLY A 345 -2.01 -21.75 -3.15
N ALA A 346 -1.02 -22.56 -3.55
CA ALA A 346 -0.24 -23.44 -2.67
C ALA A 346 1.21 -22.95 -2.54
N HIS A 347 1.39 -21.64 -2.35
CA HIS A 347 2.70 -21.00 -2.18
C HIS A 347 2.98 -20.64 -0.71
N LEU A 348 4.25 -20.69 -0.31
CA LEU A 348 4.75 -20.09 0.93
C LEU A 348 5.28 -18.66 0.70
N GLU A 349 5.47 -18.27 -0.56
CA GLU A 349 5.97 -16.94 -0.90
C GLU A 349 5.02 -15.81 -0.49
N PRO A 350 5.56 -14.61 -0.16
CA PRO A 350 4.75 -13.48 0.30
C PRO A 350 3.72 -12.98 -0.72
N ASP A 351 2.47 -12.86 -0.28
CA ASP A 351 1.33 -12.40 -1.09
C ASP A 351 0.70 -11.09 -0.56
N VAL A 352 -0.04 -10.38 -1.41
CA VAL A 352 -0.62 -9.06 -1.08
C VAL A 352 -1.60 -9.08 0.11
N LYS A 353 -2.23 -10.21 0.43
CA LYS A 353 -3.22 -10.34 1.52
C LYS A 353 -2.59 -10.79 2.83
N TYR A 354 -1.61 -11.69 2.79
CA TYR A 354 -1.00 -12.29 3.99
C TYR A 354 0.44 -11.84 4.25
N GLY A 355 1.11 -11.16 3.31
CA GLY A 355 2.51 -10.78 3.39
C GLY A 355 3.40 -11.98 3.74
N HIS A 356 4.34 -11.78 4.65
CA HIS A 356 5.24 -12.85 5.14
C HIS A 356 4.58 -13.89 6.05
N ALA A 357 3.27 -13.85 6.32
CA ALA A 357 2.67 -14.71 7.32
C ALA A 357 2.82 -16.22 7.03
N TRP A 358 2.94 -16.65 5.77
CA TRP A 358 3.25 -18.05 5.41
C TRP A 358 4.68 -18.45 5.77
N ILE A 359 5.65 -17.55 5.55
CA ILE A 359 7.06 -17.70 5.96
C ILE A 359 7.17 -17.76 7.48
N GLU A 360 6.49 -16.85 8.20
CA GLU A 360 6.48 -16.82 9.67
C GLU A 360 5.80 -18.08 10.25
N ALA A 361 4.66 -18.49 9.69
CA ALA A 361 3.96 -19.72 10.07
C ALA A 361 4.85 -20.97 9.91
N THR A 362 5.61 -21.04 8.82
CA THR A 362 6.57 -22.12 8.56
C THR A 362 7.66 -22.13 9.63
N LYS A 363 8.31 -20.98 9.86
CA LYS A 363 9.38 -20.82 10.86
C LYS A 363 8.92 -21.17 12.26
N ASN A 364 7.79 -20.63 12.68
CA ASN A 364 7.23 -20.84 14.02
C ASN A 364 6.85 -22.31 14.25
N ALA A 365 6.34 -23.02 13.24
CA ALA A 365 6.07 -24.45 13.33
C ALA A 365 7.35 -25.27 13.55
N ILE A 366 8.42 -24.98 12.81
CA ILE A 366 9.72 -25.65 12.92
C ILE A 366 10.36 -25.39 14.29
N GLU A 367 10.27 -24.15 14.77
CA GLU A 367 10.74 -23.72 16.10
C GLU A 367 9.82 -24.18 17.25
N GLY A 368 8.69 -24.83 16.97
CA GLY A 368 7.75 -25.36 17.97
C GLY A 368 6.90 -24.30 18.69
N LYS A 369 6.99 -23.03 18.28
CA LYS A 369 6.29 -21.89 18.88
C LYS A 369 4.78 -22.04 18.75
N GLU A 370 4.04 -21.52 19.73
CA GLU A 370 2.59 -21.37 19.59
C GLU A 370 2.25 -20.30 18.54
N PHE A 371 1.06 -20.39 17.94
CA PHE A 371 0.56 -19.33 17.06
C PHE A 371 0.05 -18.15 17.91
N THR A 372 0.98 -17.33 18.36
CA THR A 372 0.72 -15.90 18.49
C THR A 372 0.81 -15.28 17.11
N PRO A 373 -0.23 -14.59 16.59
CA PRO A 373 -0.01 -13.56 15.58
C PRO A 373 0.74 -12.42 16.27
N THR A 374 2.07 -12.49 16.24
CA THR A 374 2.96 -11.59 16.98
C THR A 374 3.13 -10.28 16.21
N GLU A 375 2.86 -9.16 16.87
CA GLU A 375 3.21 -7.79 16.43
C GLU A 375 4.73 -7.54 16.33
N GLU A 376 5.55 -8.60 16.29
CA GLU A 376 6.91 -8.63 16.82
C GLU A 376 7.98 -9.12 15.83
N PHE A 377 7.62 -9.51 14.58
CA PHE A 377 8.60 -9.88 13.54
C PHE A 377 8.74 -8.88 12.38
N ARG A 378 8.63 -7.60 12.72
CA ARG A 378 9.32 -6.53 11.99
C ARG A 378 10.80 -6.37 12.44
N ILE A 379 11.26 -7.20 13.38
CA ILE A 379 12.53 -7.01 14.12
C ILE A 379 13.14 -8.35 14.66
N ARG A 380 14.04 -9.02 13.90
CA ARG A 380 15.21 -9.78 14.45
C ARG A 380 16.09 -10.50 13.40
N LEU A 381 17.33 -10.05 13.25
CA LEU A 381 18.50 -10.76 12.74
C LEU A 381 19.84 -10.48 13.50
N ASP A 382 19.84 -9.76 14.64
CA ASP A 382 21.09 -9.27 15.27
C ASP A 382 21.74 -10.07 16.43
N HIS A 383 21.07 -11.05 17.05
CA HIS A 383 21.61 -11.67 18.29
C HIS A 383 21.89 -13.17 18.18
N LEU A 384 23.01 -13.47 17.50
CA LEU A 384 23.71 -14.75 17.56
C LEU A 384 25.22 -14.60 17.87
N VAL A 385 25.58 -13.69 18.79
CA VAL A 385 26.94 -13.62 19.38
C VAL A 385 26.88 -13.41 20.91
N GLU A 386 27.33 -14.43 21.62
CA GLU A 386 27.93 -14.46 22.98
C GLU A 386 27.08 -14.24 24.26
N ASN A 387 27.65 -14.69 25.39
CA ASN A 387 26.93 -15.15 26.60
C ASN A 387 27.39 -14.44 27.90
N GLU A 388 26.44 -14.29 28.84
CA GLU A 388 26.60 -14.32 30.32
C GLU A 388 27.54 -13.29 31.03
N PRO A 389 27.42 -13.09 32.36
CA PRO A 389 26.21 -12.70 33.12
C PRO A 389 26.52 -11.52 34.09
N HIS A 390 25.55 -11.00 34.86
CA HIS A 390 25.71 -10.70 36.31
C HIS A 390 24.46 -10.10 37.02
N HIS A 391 24.39 -10.45 38.30
CA HIS A 391 23.42 -10.28 39.41
C HIS A 391 22.62 -8.98 39.68
N ALA A 392 21.49 -9.22 40.38
CA ALA A 392 20.82 -8.43 41.44
C ALA A 392 20.20 -7.06 41.09
N GLY A 393 19.06 -6.62 41.65
CA GLY A 393 18.12 -7.25 42.60
C GLY A 393 17.65 -6.27 43.68
N THR A 394 16.33 -6.03 43.82
CA THR A 394 15.60 -5.52 45.02
C THR A 394 14.10 -5.33 44.75
N ASN A 395 13.29 -5.28 45.82
CA ASN A 395 11.81 -5.28 45.78
C ASN A 395 11.17 -3.88 45.72
N PRO A 396 9.91 -3.76 45.26
CA PRO A 396 9.17 -2.49 45.22
C PRO A 396 8.51 -2.13 46.57
N VAL A 397 8.34 -0.83 46.81
CA VAL A 397 7.60 -0.26 47.94
C VAL A 397 6.19 0.16 47.49
N SER A 398 5.18 -0.14 48.32
CA SER A 398 3.78 0.27 48.14
C SER A 398 3.48 1.64 48.78
N ILE A 399 2.64 2.46 48.15
CA ILE A 399 2.02 3.63 48.80
C ILE A 399 0.50 3.64 48.49
N GLN A 400 -0.29 4.11 49.46
CA GLN A 400 -1.76 4.06 49.49
C GLN A 400 -2.45 5.29 48.85
N GLN A 401 -3.78 5.21 48.86
CA GLN A 401 -4.80 6.11 48.32
C GLN A 401 -4.71 7.56 48.80
N ASP A 402 -5.39 8.46 48.06
CA ASP A 402 -6.18 9.53 48.70
C ASP A 402 -7.47 9.84 47.92
N GLN A 403 -8.51 10.30 48.63
CA GLN A 403 -9.85 10.58 48.09
C GLN A 403 -10.10 12.09 47.90
N VAL A 404 -10.85 12.47 46.85
CA VAL A 404 -11.43 13.82 46.74
C VAL A 404 -12.90 13.74 46.32
N HIS A 405 -13.78 14.31 47.14
CA HIS A 405 -15.21 14.52 46.86
C HIS A 405 -15.44 15.86 46.15
N ILE A 406 -16.08 15.87 44.98
CA ILE A 406 -16.83 17.04 44.46
C ILE A 406 -18.11 16.55 43.79
N GLY A 407 -19.26 17.08 44.23
CA GLY A 407 -20.58 16.70 43.72
C GLY A 407 -21.08 17.60 42.58
N ASN A 408 -21.97 17.04 41.74
CA ASN A 408 -23.08 17.75 41.09
C ASN A 408 -24.00 16.73 40.39
N LYS A 409 -25.23 16.54 40.89
CA LYS A 409 -26.29 15.70 40.29
C LYS A 409 -27.57 16.54 40.16
N SER A 410 -27.92 17.01 38.95
CA SER A 410 -29.15 17.81 38.76
C SER A 410 -29.68 17.99 37.32
N ILE A 411 -29.59 17.00 36.42
CA ILE A 411 -30.24 17.10 35.07
C ILE A 411 -31.01 15.83 34.64
N LEU A 412 -31.41 14.93 35.56
CA LEU A 412 -32.26 13.77 35.23
C LEU A 412 -33.39 13.54 36.25
N LYS A 413 -34.35 14.48 36.27
CA LYS A 413 -35.72 14.26 36.73
C LYS A 413 -36.67 15.16 35.92
N ASN A 414 -37.40 14.57 34.96
CA ASN A 414 -38.82 14.84 34.65
C ASN A 414 -39.27 14.17 33.34
N SER A 415 -39.56 12.85 33.39
CA SER A 415 -40.48 12.18 32.46
C SER A 415 -40.88 10.78 32.99
N ASN A 416 -41.26 10.69 34.27
CA ASN A 416 -41.82 9.45 34.83
C ASN A 416 -43.31 9.32 34.51
N SER A 417 -43.63 8.76 33.33
CA SER A 417 -44.91 8.07 33.11
C SER A 417 -44.80 7.04 31.98
N ALA A 418 -45.22 5.80 32.28
CA ALA A 418 -45.50 4.71 31.36
C ALA A 418 -44.36 4.18 30.43
N GLN A 419 -43.40 3.44 31.00
CA GLN A 419 -43.04 2.05 30.58
C GLN A 419 -41.81 1.51 31.35
N ASP A 420 -41.94 1.32 32.66
CA ASP A 420 -40.87 0.77 33.51
C ASP A 420 -40.80 -0.78 33.43
N GLN A 421 -40.69 -1.30 32.20
CA GLN A 421 -40.61 -2.74 31.90
C GLN A 421 -39.70 -3.03 30.68
N ARG A 422 -38.37 -2.93 30.87
CA ARG A 422 -37.33 -3.72 30.15
C ARG A 422 -35.88 -3.34 30.53
N ILE A 423 -35.46 -3.54 31.79
CA ILE A 423 -34.01 -3.62 32.09
C ILE A 423 -33.53 -5.05 31.83
N GLY A 424 -33.38 -5.39 30.55
CA GLY A 424 -32.47 -6.46 30.14
C GLY A 424 -31.05 -5.92 30.04
N ASN A 425 -30.03 -6.77 30.18
CA ASN A 425 -28.63 -6.36 30.00
C ASN A 425 -28.45 -5.61 28.67
N LYS A 426 -27.93 -4.38 28.74
CA LYS A 426 -27.54 -3.61 27.54
C LYS A 426 -26.49 -4.41 26.75
N PRO A 427 -26.58 -4.46 25.41
CA PRO A 427 -25.57 -5.13 24.61
C PRO A 427 -24.26 -4.34 24.68
N LYS A 428 -23.15 -5.06 24.91
CA LYS A 428 -21.82 -4.45 24.97
C LYS A 428 -21.31 -4.12 23.57
N VAL A 429 -20.81 -2.90 23.36
CA VAL A 429 -20.34 -2.38 22.07
C VAL A 429 -18.96 -1.73 22.26
N LEU A 430 -18.06 -1.95 21.30
CA LEU A 430 -16.77 -1.28 21.25
C LEU A 430 -16.87 0.00 20.41
N ILE A 431 -16.50 1.15 20.96
CA ILE A 431 -16.37 2.39 20.19
C ILE A 431 -14.89 2.74 20.08
N VAL A 432 -14.41 3.02 18.87
CA VAL A 432 -13.00 3.37 18.62
C VAL A 432 -12.90 4.70 17.90
N SER A 433 -11.98 5.54 18.36
CA SER A 433 -11.60 6.81 17.73
C SER A 433 -10.07 6.97 17.69
N TYR A 434 -9.60 8.06 17.08
CA TYR A 434 -8.19 8.45 17.09
C TYR A 434 -7.80 9.27 18.33
N ASN A 435 -8.77 9.80 19.07
CA ASN A 435 -8.54 10.68 20.22
C ASN A 435 -9.72 10.61 21.21
N PHE A 436 -9.54 11.06 22.45
CA PHE A 436 -10.69 11.45 23.28
C PHE A 436 -11.42 12.64 22.62
N PRO A 437 -12.77 12.65 22.58
CA PRO A 437 -13.52 13.79 22.08
C PRO A 437 -13.32 15.00 23.00
N ARG A 438 -12.99 16.13 22.39
CA ARG A 438 -12.78 17.43 23.04
C ARG A 438 -13.94 18.37 22.69
N PRO A 439 -15.06 18.35 23.45
CA PRO A 439 -16.29 19.08 23.09
C PRO A 439 -16.14 20.62 23.11
N ASP A 440 -15.07 21.13 23.71
CA ASP A 440 -14.66 22.54 23.78
C ASP A 440 -13.68 22.95 22.64
N ASN A 441 -13.20 22.02 21.82
CA ASN A 441 -12.17 22.28 20.80
C ASN A 441 -12.69 22.31 19.35
N SER A 442 -13.65 21.45 19.00
CA SER A 442 -14.23 21.44 17.64
C SER A 442 -15.65 20.89 17.58
N SER A 443 -16.44 21.38 16.62
CA SER A 443 -17.83 20.93 16.43
C SER A 443 -17.99 19.45 16.08
N GLY A 444 -16.99 18.83 15.44
CA GLY A 444 -16.99 17.38 15.16
C GLY A 444 -16.76 16.56 16.43
N GLU A 445 -15.83 17.00 17.28
CA GLU A 445 -15.58 16.38 18.59
C GLU A 445 -16.77 16.58 19.55
N LEU A 446 -17.44 17.74 19.51
CA LEU A 446 -18.70 17.99 20.23
C LEU A 446 -19.83 17.06 19.76
N ARG A 447 -20.06 16.92 18.44
CA ARG A 447 -21.04 15.95 17.91
C ARG A 447 -20.73 14.54 18.41
N PHE A 448 -19.47 14.12 18.34
CA PHE A 448 -19.09 12.77 18.76
C PHE A 448 -19.29 12.56 20.27
N TYR A 449 -18.98 13.55 21.12
CA TYR A 449 -19.28 13.51 22.55
C TYR A 449 -20.79 13.38 22.83
N SER A 450 -21.63 14.19 22.19
CA SER A 450 -23.09 14.10 22.35
C SER A 450 -23.69 12.81 21.78
N LEU A 451 -23.08 12.23 20.74
CA LEU A 451 -23.45 10.90 20.25
C LEU A 451 -23.13 9.82 21.28
N LEU A 452 -21.96 9.88 21.93
CA LEU A 452 -21.61 8.94 23.00
C LEU A 452 -22.62 9.02 24.15
N GLU A 453 -23.01 10.23 24.59
CA GLU A 453 -24.03 10.44 25.61
C GLU A 453 -25.40 9.81 25.23
N LEU A 454 -25.85 9.95 23.98
CA LEU A 454 -27.08 9.28 23.51
C LEU A 454 -26.92 7.76 23.40
N LEU A 455 -25.74 7.26 23.02
CA LEU A 455 -25.50 5.82 22.85
C LEU A 455 -25.42 5.07 24.18
N THR A 456 -24.98 5.69 25.28
CA THR A 456 -24.99 5.03 26.61
C THR A 456 -26.40 4.73 27.11
N LEU A 457 -27.44 5.38 26.58
CA LEU A 457 -28.84 5.03 26.86
C LEU A 457 -29.16 3.60 26.40
N TYR A 458 -28.57 3.16 25.29
CA TYR A 458 -28.89 1.89 24.63
C TYR A 458 -27.84 0.78 24.81
N TRP A 459 -26.56 1.13 24.90
CA TRP A 459 -25.44 0.19 24.90
C TRP A 459 -24.60 0.29 26.18
N ASP A 460 -23.95 -0.81 26.54
CA ASP A 460 -22.79 -0.81 27.43
C ASP A 460 -21.54 -0.59 26.57
N ILE A 461 -20.67 0.36 26.91
CA ILE A 461 -19.66 0.90 25.99
C ILE A 461 -18.26 0.72 26.54
N ASP A 462 -17.43 -0.04 25.82
CA ASP A 462 -15.97 0.09 25.92
C ASP A 462 -15.49 1.13 24.89
N PHE A 463 -14.61 2.04 25.30
CA PHE A 463 -14.02 3.06 24.42
C PHE A 463 -12.52 2.83 24.24
N GLY A 464 -12.07 2.73 22.99
CA GLY A 464 -10.69 2.51 22.59
C GLY A 464 -10.12 3.65 21.74
N ILE A 465 -8.80 3.81 21.78
CA ILE A 465 -8.04 4.74 20.94
C ILE A 465 -7.00 3.95 20.14
N ILE A 466 -6.74 4.35 18.90
CA ILE A 466 -5.73 3.68 18.06
C ILE A 466 -4.30 3.95 18.56
N PRO A 467 -3.37 2.98 18.49
CA PRO A 467 -2.02 3.10 19.05
C PRO A 467 -1.21 4.31 18.61
N THR A 468 -1.44 4.87 17.42
CA THR A 468 -0.63 5.96 16.85
C THR A 468 -0.80 7.33 17.53
N HIS A 469 -1.78 7.49 18.44
CA HIS A 469 -2.06 8.74 19.15
C HIS A 469 -2.12 8.56 20.68
N VAL A 470 -1.68 7.41 21.20
CA VAL A 470 -1.72 7.07 22.63
C VAL A 470 -0.98 8.10 23.49
N ASP A 471 0.20 8.55 23.08
CA ASP A 471 1.01 9.45 23.90
C ASP A 471 0.45 10.88 23.97
N VAL A 472 -0.19 11.35 22.89
CA VAL A 472 -0.97 12.61 22.92
C VAL A 472 -2.12 12.49 23.93
N ASN A 473 -2.77 11.34 24.03
CA ASN A 473 -3.87 11.08 24.97
C ASN A 473 -3.42 10.90 26.43
N ARG A 474 -2.11 10.81 26.70
CA ARG A 474 -1.53 10.74 28.06
C ARG A 474 -1.18 12.11 28.63
N LYS A 475 -1.16 13.17 27.83
CA LYS A 475 -0.82 14.52 28.29
C LYS A 475 -1.83 15.00 29.37
N PRO A 476 -1.40 15.78 30.39
CA PRO A 476 -2.26 16.16 31.52
C PRO A 476 -3.58 16.82 31.12
N GLU A 477 -3.56 17.67 30.09
CA GLU A 477 -4.73 18.36 29.54
C GLU A 477 -5.77 17.43 28.91
N MET A 478 -5.37 16.21 28.52
CA MET A 478 -6.29 15.20 27.96
C MET A 478 -7.04 14.42 29.05
N MET A 479 -6.53 14.41 30.29
CA MET A 479 -7.13 13.67 31.41
C MET A 479 -8.53 14.18 31.76
N LYS A 480 -8.84 15.48 31.54
CA LYS A 480 -10.19 16.02 31.77
C LYS A 480 -11.25 15.37 30.87
N TYR A 481 -10.94 15.10 29.60
CA TYR A 481 -11.87 14.45 28.66
C TYR A 481 -12.06 12.97 28.98
N ARG A 482 -10.98 12.29 29.40
CA ARG A 482 -11.06 10.92 29.93
C ARG A 482 -12.02 10.84 31.13
N LEU A 483 -11.93 11.80 32.06
CA LEU A 483 -12.83 11.89 33.20
C LEU A 483 -14.27 12.24 32.80
N GLN A 484 -14.49 13.03 31.74
CA GLN A 484 -15.84 13.30 31.20
C GLN A 484 -16.50 12.03 30.65
N LEU A 485 -15.78 11.22 29.85
CA LEU A 485 -16.31 9.94 29.35
C LEU A 485 -16.62 8.95 30.49
N ASN A 486 -15.74 8.83 31.49
CA ASN A 486 -16.00 7.98 32.67
C ASN A 486 -17.29 8.41 33.41
N LYS A 487 -17.59 9.73 33.48
CA LYS A 487 -18.84 10.24 34.09
C LYS A 487 -20.10 9.86 33.32
N LEU A 488 -20.00 9.56 32.02
CA LEU A 488 -21.10 9.02 31.21
C LEU A 488 -21.30 7.50 31.42
N GLY A 489 -20.47 6.84 32.24
CA GLY A 489 -20.48 5.39 32.43
C GLY A 489 -19.78 4.61 31.33
N ILE A 490 -18.97 5.27 30.49
CA ILE A 490 -18.19 4.64 29.43
C ILE A 490 -16.93 4.03 30.03
N ASN A 491 -16.68 2.75 29.76
CA ASN A 491 -15.48 2.05 30.20
C ASN A 491 -14.31 2.34 29.23
N ILE A 492 -13.33 3.11 29.68
CA ILE A 492 -12.19 3.48 28.84
C ILE A 492 -11.10 2.41 28.92
N LEU A 493 -10.81 1.79 27.79
CA LEU A 493 -9.75 0.78 27.68
C LEU A 493 -8.38 1.40 28.01
N PRO A 494 -7.42 0.62 28.55
CA PRO A 494 -6.09 1.14 28.86
C PRO A 494 -5.40 1.71 27.61
N LEU A 495 -4.73 2.85 27.78
CA LEU A 495 -3.98 3.55 26.73
C LEU A 495 -2.62 2.88 26.51
N GLU A 496 -2.62 1.61 26.17
CA GLU A 496 -1.45 0.78 25.88
C GLU A 496 -1.66 0.10 24.53
N ASN A 497 -0.60 0.00 23.71
CA ASN A 497 -0.73 -0.43 22.32
C ASN A 497 -1.37 -1.83 22.16
N GLU A 498 -1.11 -2.76 23.08
CA GLU A 498 -1.68 -4.12 23.07
C GLU A 498 -3.14 -4.19 23.59
N SER A 499 -3.62 -3.16 24.31
CA SER A 499 -4.86 -3.24 25.10
C SER A 499 -6.15 -3.24 24.27
N LEU A 500 -6.19 -2.52 23.13
CA LEU A 500 -7.36 -2.53 22.25
C LEU A 500 -7.59 -3.91 21.62
N ASN A 501 -6.52 -4.52 21.09
CA ASN A 501 -6.55 -5.86 20.51
C ASN A 501 -6.92 -6.92 21.57
N LEU A 502 -6.38 -6.78 22.79
CA LEU A 502 -6.72 -7.66 23.91
C LEU A 502 -8.19 -7.54 24.33
N ALA A 503 -8.75 -6.32 24.35
CA ALA A 503 -10.16 -6.09 24.63
C ALA A 503 -11.08 -6.70 23.57
N ILE A 504 -10.75 -6.52 22.28
CA ILE A 504 -11.43 -7.14 21.12
C ILE A 504 -11.47 -8.67 21.23
N LYS A 505 -10.38 -9.28 21.70
CA LYS A 505 -10.25 -10.74 21.87
C LYS A 505 -11.00 -11.28 23.09
N ASN A 506 -10.95 -10.57 24.22
CA ASN A 506 -11.40 -11.10 25.51
C ASN A 506 -12.86 -10.76 25.86
N ASN A 507 -13.46 -9.73 25.25
CA ASN A 507 -14.87 -9.39 25.43
C ASN A 507 -15.76 -10.08 24.38
N ASN A 508 -17.08 -10.06 24.61
CA ASN A 508 -18.08 -10.52 23.64
C ASN A 508 -18.91 -9.31 23.18
N TYR A 509 -18.47 -8.66 22.12
CA TYR A 509 -19.11 -7.45 21.62
C TYR A 509 -20.28 -7.79 20.69
N SER A 510 -21.40 -7.10 20.90
CA SER A 510 -22.56 -7.17 19.99
C SER A 510 -22.35 -6.35 18.71
N GLY A 511 -21.45 -5.37 18.77
CA GLY A 511 -21.08 -4.51 17.65
C GLY A 511 -19.82 -3.68 17.90
N ALA A 512 -19.34 -3.00 16.87
CA ALA A 512 -18.38 -1.91 16.97
C ALA A 512 -18.88 -0.65 16.24
N TYR A 513 -18.42 0.51 16.70
CA TYR A 513 -18.59 1.82 16.08
C TYR A 513 -17.22 2.45 15.88
N PHE A 514 -16.93 2.91 14.65
CA PHE A 514 -15.69 3.58 14.31
C PHE A 514 -15.97 5.02 13.90
N ASN A 515 -15.27 5.97 14.54
CA ASN A 515 -15.30 7.37 14.17
C ASN A 515 -14.18 7.65 13.13
N PHE A 516 -14.54 8.08 11.92
CA PHE A 516 -13.71 8.20 10.71
C PHE A 516 -13.29 6.90 10.03
N TYR A 517 -13.18 6.93 8.68
CA TYR A 517 -12.86 5.76 7.87
C TYR A 517 -11.45 5.20 8.14
N TRP A 518 -10.46 6.07 8.40
CA TRP A 518 -9.07 5.64 8.65
C TRP A 518 -8.89 4.98 10.03
N VAL A 519 -9.78 5.26 11.01
CA VAL A 519 -9.81 4.49 12.27
C VAL A 519 -10.36 3.10 12.00
N ALA A 520 -11.42 3.02 11.21
CA ALA A 520 -12.04 1.76 10.81
C ALA A 520 -11.12 0.86 9.97
N GLU A 521 -10.36 1.39 9.01
CA GLU A 521 -9.51 0.55 8.12
C GLU A 521 -8.49 -0.30 8.90
N HIS A 522 -7.96 0.25 10.00
CA HIS A 522 -6.98 -0.45 10.85
C HIS A 522 -7.62 -1.54 11.73
N ILE A 523 -8.85 -1.32 12.21
CA ILE A 523 -9.45 -2.13 13.27
C ILE A 523 -10.51 -3.11 12.77
N ILE A 524 -11.22 -2.82 11.67
CA ILE A 524 -12.24 -3.72 11.10
C ILE A 524 -11.70 -5.15 10.87
N PRO A 525 -10.49 -5.38 10.29
CA PRO A 525 -9.98 -6.73 10.08
C PRO A 525 -9.80 -7.52 11.39
N VAL A 526 -9.25 -6.88 12.43
CA VAL A 526 -9.03 -7.47 13.75
C VAL A 526 -10.35 -7.69 14.48
N PHE A 527 -11.28 -6.72 14.42
CA PHE A 527 -12.59 -6.86 15.03
C PHE A 527 -13.40 -8.01 14.38
N ARG A 528 -13.32 -8.16 13.05
CA ARG A 528 -14.00 -9.23 12.32
C ARG A 528 -13.44 -10.62 12.61
N SER A 529 -12.15 -10.77 12.88
CA SER A 529 -11.55 -12.08 13.18
C SER A 529 -11.98 -12.63 14.55
N TYR A 530 -12.21 -11.76 15.54
CA TYR A 530 -12.69 -12.17 16.87
C TYR A 530 -14.21 -12.09 17.05
N GLN A 531 -14.88 -11.13 16.40
CA GLN A 531 -16.31 -10.81 16.58
C GLN A 531 -17.10 -10.92 15.25
N PRO A 532 -17.08 -12.06 14.54
CA PRO A 532 -17.61 -12.16 13.17
C PRO A 532 -19.13 -11.92 13.04
N LEU A 533 -19.90 -12.18 14.10
CA LEU A 533 -21.37 -12.00 14.11
C LEU A 533 -21.82 -10.62 14.62
N ALA A 534 -20.89 -9.79 15.08
CA ALA A 534 -21.18 -8.45 15.56
C ALA A 534 -21.57 -7.51 14.40
N PHE A 535 -22.27 -6.41 14.70
CA PHE A 535 -22.47 -5.34 13.71
C PHE A 535 -21.26 -4.41 13.65
N ILE A 536 -21.03 -3.72 12.52
CA ILE A 536 -20.06 -2.62 12.42
C ILE A 536 -20.76 -1.38 11.90
N ILE A 537 -20.59 -0.27 12.62
CA ILE A 537 -20.94 1.08 12.18
C ILE A 537 -19.63 1.82 11.87
N VAL A 538 -19.59 2.52 10.74
CA VAL A 538 -18.57 3.54 10.46
C VAL A 538 -19.27 4.88 10.32
N ASP A 539 -18.86 5.85 11.12
CA ASP A 539 -19.30 7.24 11.04
C ASP A 539 -18.28 8.03 10.23
N SER A 540 -18.67 8.46 9.03
CA SER A 540 -17.78 9.16 8.11
C SER A 540 -17.30 10.48 8.70
N VAL A 541 -18.17 11.18 9.44
CA VAL A 541 -18.07 12.58 9.86
C VAL A 541 -18.05 13.56 8.68
N ASP A 542 -17.19 13.35 7.69
CA ASP A 542 -17.25 13.93 6.35
C ASP A 542 -16.99 12.84 5.30
N VAL A 543 -17.52 12.95 4.07
CA VAL A 543 -17.04 12.10 2.96
C VAL A 543 -15.75 12.72 2.44
N HIS A 544 -14.62 12.21 2.91
CA HIS A 544 -13.34 12.89 2.85
C HIS A 544 -12.87 13.11 1.41
N PHE A 545 -13.06 12.10 0.54
CA PHE A 545 -12.73 12.25 -0.87
C PHE A 545 -13.57 13.32 -1.59
N ALA A 546 -14.79 13.61 -1.14
CA ALA A 546 -15.64 14.63 -1.75
C ALA A 546 -15.13 16.05 -1.42
N ARG A 547 -14.66 16.23 -0.18
CA ARG A 547 -13.96 17.45 0.26
C ARG A 547 -12.65 17.64 -0.50
N GLU A 548 -11.88 16.57 -0.71
CA GLU A 548 -10.62 16.65 -1.46
C GLU A 548 -10.85 16.92 -2.96
N LEU A 549 -11.89 16.32 -3.58
CA LEU A 549 -12.26 16.61 -4.98
C LEU A 549 -12.71 18.07 -5.17
N SER A 550 -13.53 18.60 -4.26
CA SER A 550 -13.97 20.01 -4.34
C SER A 550 -12.82 20.99 -4.09
N GLN A 551 -11.93 20.69 -3.14
CA GLN A 551 -10.69 21.46 -2.94
C GLN A 551 -9.77 21.41 -4.17
N ALA A 552 -9.63 20.25 -4.81
CA ALA A 552 -8.83 20.08 -6.02
C ALA A 552 -9.39 20.87 -7.21
N ALA A 553 -10.73 20.92 -7.35
CA ALA A 553 -11.40 21.72 -8.38
C ALA A 553 -11.21 23.23 -8.18
N LEU A 554 -11.34 23.74 -6.95
CA LEU A 554 -11.17 25.17 -6.66
C LEU A 554 -9.71 25.63 -6.75
N LYS A 555 -8.79 24.88 -6.14
CA LYS A 555 -7.38 25.30 -5.96
C LYS A 555 -6.43 24.73 -7.01
N GLN A 556 -6.92 23.97 -7.99
CA GLN A 556 -6.13 23.22 -8.96
C GLN A 556 -5.05 22.35 -8.26
N ILE A 557 -5.48 21.51 -7.31
CA ILE A 557 -4.60 20.64 -6.48
C ILE A 557 -4.71 19.15 -6.93
N ASP A 558 -3.86 18.28 -6.36
CA ASP A 558 -3.72 16.87 -6.70
C ASP A 558 -5.01 16.04 -6.58
N ILE A 559 -5.68 15.80 -7.72
CA ILE A 559 -6.83 14.90 -7.82
C ILE A 559 -6.51 13.44 -7.47
N VAL A 560 -5.24 13.01 -7.55
CA VAL A 560 -4.83 11.62 -7.25
C VAL A 560 -4.96 11.33 -5.75
N LEU A 561 -4.67 12.31 -4.88
CA LEU A 561 -4.94 12.20 -3.44
C LEU A 561 -6.41 11.88 -3.19
N ALA A 562 -7.32 12.64 -3.80
CA ALA A 562 -8.75 12.42 -3.65
C ALA A 562 -9.22 11.05 -4.20
N LEU A 563 -8.59 10.54 -5.26
CA LEU A 563 -8.86 9.20 -5.80
C LEU A 563 -8.30 8.07 -4.93
N GLU A 564 -7.13 8.24 -4.33
CA GLU A 564 -6.54 7.33 -3.33
C GLU A 564 -7.44 7.25 -2.07
N THR A 565 -7.81 8.41 -1.52
CA THR A 565 -8.76 8.54 -0.40
C THR A 565 -10.07 7.84 -0.72
N LYS A 566 -10.65 8.10 -1.91
CA LYS A 566 -11.89 7.47 -2.36
C LYS A 566 -11.82 5.94 -2.37
N ALA A 567 -10.70 5.35 -2.79
CA ALA A 567 -10.54 3.90 -2.82
C ALA A 567 -10.52 3.28 -1.41
N ARG A 568 -9.81 3.90 -0.46
CA ARG A 568 -9.75 3.47 0.96
C ARG A 568 -11.08 3.68 1.66
N GLU A 569 -11.66 4.86 1.51
CA GLU A 569 -12.90 5.26 2.15
C GLU A 569 -14.08 4.36 1.71
N LEU A 570 -14.18 4.06 0.41
CA LEU A 570 -15.20 3.12 -0.09
C LEU A 570 -14.95 1.66 0.31
N SER A 571 -13.70 1.20 0.48
CA SER A 571 -13.44 -0.17 0.93
C SER A 571 -13.89 -0.39 2.38
N VAL A 572 -13.63 0.60 3.23
CA VAL A 572 -14.11 0.66 4.63
C VAL A 572 -15.63 0.66 4.70
N TYR A 573 -16.30 1.57 3.97
CA TYR A 573 -17.75 1.69 4.01
C TYR A 573 -18.46 0.42 3.48
N ARG A 574 -17.85 -0.32 2.55
CA ARG A 574 -18.34 -1.63 2.10
C ARG A 574 -18.19 -2.76 3.13
N ALA A 575 -17.23 -2.65 4.05
CA ALA A 575 -17.02 -3.62 5.14
C ALA A 575 -17.91 -3.35 6.38
N ALA A 576 -18.52 -2.17 6.44
CA ALA A 576 -19.48 -1.77 7.47
C ALA A 576 -20.86 -2.40 7.24
N ASP A 577 -21.60 -2.66 8.33
CA ASP A 577 -23.02 -3.04 8.25
C ASP A 577 -23.93 -1.80 8.12
N ILE A 578 -23.47 -0.64 8.61
CA ILE A 578 -24.10 0.68 8.49
C ILE A 578 -23.01 1.74 8.30
N THR A 579 -23.17 2.63 7.31
CA THR A 579 -22.34 3.84 7.18
C THR A 579 -23.16 5.06 7.59
N ILE A 580 -22.70 5.82 8.57
CA ILE A 580 -23.32 7.08 9.00
C ILE A 580 -22.68 8.25 8.25
N VAL A 581 -23.52 9.13 7.71
CA VAL A 581 -23.13 10.41 7.08
C VAL A 581 -23.85 11.59 7.74
N VAL A 582 -23.33 12.81 7.60
CA VAL A 582 -23.85 14.00 8.30
C VAL A 582 -24.70 14.94 7.43
N SER A 583 -24.68 14.78 6.10
CA SER A 583 -25.34 15.67 5.14
C SER A 583 -26.12 14.88 4.06
N ASN A 584 -27.06 15.55 3.38
CA ASN A 584 -27.82 14.94 2.29
C ASN A 584 -26.96 14.76 1.03
N GLU A 585 -25.98 15.64 0.86
CA GLU A 585 -25.00 15.66 -0.20
C GLU A 585 -24.10 14.41 -0.12
N ASP A 586 -23.58 14.11 1.08
CA ASP A 586 -22.82 12.89 1.38
C ASP A 586 -23.70 11.63 1.21
N PHE A 587 -24.94 11.67 1.70
CA PHE A 587 -25.91 10.57 1.57
C PHE A 587 -26.18 10.23 0.10
N ASN A 588 -26.53 11.24 -0.70
CA ASN A 588 -26.78 11.11 -2.12
C ASN A 588 -25.52 10.66 -2.88
N LEU A 589 -24.34 11.14 -2.50
CA LEU A 589 -23.06 10.77 -3.11
C LEU A 589 -22.74 9.28 -2.92
N LEU A 590 -22.97 8.72 -1.73
CA LEU A 590 -22.69 7.31 -1.45
C LEU A 590 -23.82 6.37 -1.92
N GLN A 591 -25.07 6.81 -1.89
CA GLN A 591 -26.22 6.02 -2.36
C GLN A 591 -26.29 5.94 -3.89
N LYS A 592 -25.95 7.02 -4.61
CA LYS A 592 -25.96 7.05 -6.07
C LYS A 592 -24.92 6.08 -6.64
N LYS A 593 -25.38 5.12 -7.45
CA LYS A 593 -24.61 3.97 -8.00
C LYS A 593 -24.31 2.83 -7.02
N GLU A 594 -25.05 2.70 -5.91
CA GLU A 594 -24.95 1.57 -4.96
C GLU A 594 -23.50 1.32 -4.49
N LEU A 595 -22.74 2.40 -4.27
CA LEU A 595 -21.30 2.29 -3.98
C LEU A 595 -21.02 1.63 -2.62
N VAL A 596 -21.97 1.74 -1.69
CA VAL A 596 -21.89 1.37 -0.28
C VAL A 596 -23.24 0.81 0.19
N ASN A 597 -23.19 -0.22 1.04
CA ASN A 597 -24.38 -0.80 1.66
C ASN A 597 -24.86 0.05 2.86
N ASN A 598 -26.18 0.20 3.03
CA ASN A 598 -26.80 0.69 4.28
C ASN A 598 -26.29 2.06 4.80
N VAL A 599 -26.31 3.10 3.96
CA VAL A 599 -26.04 4.49 4.39
C VAL A 599 -27.20 5.01 5.28
N THR A 600 -26.92 5.86 6.27
CA THR A 600 -27.92 6.50 7.16
C THR A 600 -27.46 7.91 7.57
N MET A 601 -28.35 8.90 7.57
CA MET A 601 -27.97 10.30 7.85
C MET A 601 -28.20 10.71 9.32
N VAL A 602 -27.11 10.95 10.06
CA VAL A 602 -27.10 11.50 11.43
C VAL A 602 -26.32 12.82 11.43
N SER A 603 -27.08 13.91 11.40
CA SER A 603 -26.67 15.31 11.45
C SER A 603 -25.91 15.67 12.75
N ASN A 604 -25.48 16.93 12.88
CA ASN A 604 -24.91 17.44 14.13
C ASN A 604 -25.94 17.45 15.28
N ILE A 605 -25.47 17.42 16.53
CA ILE A 605 -26.30 17.59 17.73
C ILE A 605 -26.00 18.97 18.31
N VAL A 606 -27.00 19.83 18.43
CA VAL A 606 -26.84 21.17 19.03
C VAL A 606 -28.01 21.49 19.96
N LYS A 607 -27.67 21.93 21.18
CA LYS A 607 -28.63 22.39 22.18
C LYS A 607 -29.33 23.67 21.70
N GLN A 608 -30.65 23.70 21.80
CA GLN A 608 -31.45 24.86 21.42
C GLN A 608 -31.51 25.88 22.56
N PHE A 609 -31.52 27.17 22.22
CA PHE A 609 -31.59 28.27 23.17
C PHE A 609 -32.78 29.18 22.86
N LEU A 610 -33.37 29.81 23.87
CA LEU A 610 -34.35 30.88 23.62
C LEU A 610 -33.64 32.10 23.02
N ARG A 611 -34.08 32.57 21.85
CA ARG A 611 -33.59 33.82 21.25
C ARG A 611 -33.90 34.97 22.23
N LYS A 612 -32.86 35.74 22.60
CA LYS A 612 -33.06 36.96 23.39
C LYS A 612 -33.81 38.01 22.56
N GLU A 613 -34.77 38.67 23.19
CA GLU A 613 -35.47 39.83 22.61
C GLU A 613 -34.63 41.11 22.76
N GLY A 614 -34.86 42.06 21.85
CA GLY A 614 -34.12 43.32 21.76
C GLY A 614 -33.21 43.43 20.53
N LYS A 615 -32.73 44.66 20.27
CA LYS A 615 -31.86 44.97 19.13
C LYS A 615 -30.45 44.42 19.35
N ARG A 616 -29.92 43.72 18.34
CA ARG A 616 -28.56 43.18 18.34
C ARG A 616 -27.55 44.25 17.91
N LYS A 617 -26.28 44.08 18.29
CA LYS A 617 -25.20 45.00 17.84
C LYS A 617 -24.82 44.69 16.39
N PRO A 618 -24.36 45.67 15.59
CA PRO A 618 -23.93 45.48 14.20
C PRO A 618 -22.58 44.73 14.10
N ILE A 619 -22.49 43.59 14.77
CA ILE A 619 -21.33 42.70 14.77
C ILE A 619 -21.65 41.52 13.86
N VAL A 620 -20.75 41.27 12.92
CA VAL A 620 -20.73 40.09 12.04
C VAL A 620 -19.72 39.11 12.63
N VAL A 621 -20.08 37.83 12.78
CA VAL A 621 -19.22 36.82 13.41
C VAL A 621 -18.86 35.66 12.48
N PHE A 622 -17.61 35.22 12.54
CA PHE A 622 -17.16 33.94 11.99
C PHE A 622 -16.43 33.15 13.07
N ILE A 623 -16.84 31.90 13.28
CA ILE A 623 -16.24 30.97 14.25
C ILE A 623 -15.58 29.82 13.49
N GLY A 624 -14.33 29.48 13.80
CA GLY A 624 -13.64 28.33 13.20
C GLY A 624 -12.28 28.03 13.82
N ASN A 625 -11.78 26.81 13.62
CA ASN A 625 -10.37 26.47 13.84
C ASN A 625 -9.60 26.78 12.54
N TYR A 626 -8.58 27.63 12.61
CA TYR A 626 -7.88 28.14 11.42
C TYR A 626 -6.69 27.26 10.98
N ALA A 627 -6.36 26.18 11.69
CA ALA A 627 -5.54 25.11 11.13
C ALA A 627 -6.32 24.29 10.07
N TRP A 628 -7.67 24.35 10.07
CA TRP A 628 -8.51 23.65 9.10
C TRP A 628 -8.64 24.43 7.78
N PRO A 629 -8.09 23.96 6.63
CA PRO A 629 -7.89 24.78 5.43
C PRO A 629 -9.08 25.56 4.85
N PRO A 630 -10.35 25.09 4.93
CA PRO A 630 -11.51 25.89 4.52
C PRO A 630 -11.71 27.18 5.33
N ASN A 631 -11.29 27.24 6.60
CA ASN A 631 -11.58 28.36 7.48
C ASN A 631 -10.71 29.61 7.19
N PRO A 632 -9.37 29.53 7.04
CA PRO A 632 -8.56 30.66 6.57
C PRO A 632 -9.00 31.15 5.20
N ASP A 633 -9.24 30.22 4.27
CA ASP A 633 -9.67 30.54 2.89
C ASP A 633 -10.95 31.40 2.87
N ALA A 634 -11.91 31.06 3.73
CA ALA A 634 -13.17 31.76 3.87
C ALA A 634 -13.03 33.17 4.47
N VAL A 635 -12.25 33.33 5.55
CA VAL A 635 -12.09 34.67 6.17
C VAL A 635 -11.19 35.58 5.34
N ILE A 636 -10.18 35.05 4.66
CA ILE A 636 -9.32 35.81 3.75
C ILE A 636 -10.16 36.34 2.57
N TRP A 637 -10.92 35.47 1.89
CA TRP A 637 -11.81 35.90 0.79
C TRP A 637 -12.90 36.85 1.27
N PHE A 638 -13.50 36.62 2.44
CA PHE A 638 -14.51 37.52 2.98
C PHE A 638 -13.92 38.91 3.30
N VAL A 639 -12.72 38.99 3.89
CA VAL A 639 -12.09 40.29 4.19
C VAL A 639 -11.55 40.99 2.95
N SER A 640 -11.07 40.26 1.93
CA SER A 640 -10.57 40.86 0.69
C SER A 640 -11.68 41.30 -0.27
N GLU A 641 -12.68 40.46 -0.52
CA GLU A 641 -13.69 40.68 -1.56
C GLU A 641 -15.03 41.23 -1.03
N VAL A 642 -15.44 40.85 0.19
CA VAL A 642 -16.83 41.07 0.67
C VAL A 642 -16.93 42.21 1.68
N TRP A 643 -16.05 42.21 2.68
CA TRP A 643 -16.04 43.17 3.78
C TRP A 643 -15.87 44.64 3.36
N PRO A 644 -15.08 45.02 2.33
CA PRO A 644 -14.97 46.42 1.91
C PRO A 644 -16.30 47.03 1.47
N MET A 645 -17.19 46.23 0.85
CA MET A 645 -18.54 46.69 0.48
C MET A 645 -19.45 46.84 1.70
N ILE A 646 -19.37 45.91 2.67
CA ILE A 646 -20.13 45.99 3.92
C ILE A 646 -19.71 47.21 4.74
N TYR A 647 -18.41 47.41 4.93
CA TYR A 647 -17.86 48.50 5.75
C TYR A 647 -18.13 49.88 5.13
N THR A 648 -18.12 49.99 3.80
CA THR A 648 -18.53 51.22 3.09
C THR A 648 -20.01 51.58 3.36
N LEU A 649 -20.89 50.58 3.48
CA LEU A 649 -22.34 50.78 3.64
C LEU A 649 -22.81 50.80 5.10
N CYS A 650 -22.03 50.26 6.03
CA CYS A 650 -22.24 50.23 7.48
C CYS A 650 -20.89 50.44 8.22
N PRO A 651 -20.34 51.67 8.29
CA PRO A 651 -19.02 51.92 8.91
C PRO A 651 -18.94 51.62 10.41
N GLU A 652 -20.10 51.53 11.07
CA GLU A 652 -20.25 51.12 12.48
C GLU A 652 -20.19 49.59 12.69
N ALA A 653 -20.15 48.81 11.60
CA ALA A 653 -20.13 47.36 11.67
C ALA A 653 -18.74 46.80 12.03
N GLU A 654 -18.73 45.70 12.79
CA GLU A 654 -17.51 45.04 13.26
C GLU A 654 -17.50 43.57 12.84
N PHE A 655 -16.44 43.10 12.17
CA PHE A 655 -16.26 41.68 11.85
C PHE A 655 -15.36 41.00 12.88
N GLN A 656 -15.91 40.05 13.63
CA GLN A 656 -15.17 39.28 14.65
C GLN A 656 -14.81 37.88 14.13
N ILE A 657 -13.51 37.63 14.04
CA ILE A 657 -12.88 36.37 13.68
C ILE A 657 -12.51 35.64 14.98
N ILE A 658 -13.21 34.54 15.28
CA ILE A 658 -13.14 33.81 16.57
C ILE A 658 -12.69 32.36 16.35
N GLY A 659 -11.83 31.86 17.24
CA GLY A 659 -11.42 30.46 17.32
C GLY A 659 -9.90 30.21 17.31
N SER A 660 -9.49 28.95 17.41
CA SER A 660 -8.11 28.51 17.63
C SER A 660 -7.25 28.43 16.37
N GLU A 661 -5.92 28.42 16.57
CA GLU A 661 -4.88 28.24 15.52
C GLU A 661 -4.89 29.28 14.36
N PRO A 662 -5.07 30.60 14.61
CA PRO A 662 -5.05 31.60 13.53
C PRO A 662 -3.70 31.61 12.80
N THR A 663 -3.72 31.46 11.48
CA THR A 663 -2.52 31.59 10.65
C THR A 663 -2.01 33.04 10.64
N LEU A 664 -0.74 33.26 10.27
CA LEU A 664 -0.19 34.61 10.13
C LEU A 664 -1.01 35.48 9.15
N GLU A 665 -1.54 34.87 8.08
CA GLU A 665 -2.44 35.51 7.13
C GLU A 665 -3.76 35.95 7.80
N VAL A 666 -4.36 35.09 8.62
CA VAL A 666 -5.59 35.39 9.37
C VAL A 666 -5.36 36.46 10.44
N LEU A 667 -4.22 36.43 11.14
CA LEU A 667 -3.83 37.48 12.09
C LEU A 667 -3.68 38.84 11.41
N ALA A 668 -3.08 38.88 10.21
CA ALA A 668 -2.88 40.11 9.45
C ALA A 668 -4.21 40.80 9.04
N LEU A 669 -5.31 40.05 8.92
CA LEU A 669 -6.66 40.61 8.66
C LEU A 669 -7.12 41.60 9.75
N GLY A 670 -6.57 41.50 10.98
CA GLY A 670 -6.86 42.46 12.06
C GLY A 670 -6.38 43.89 11.79
N SER A 671 -5.57 44.11 10.75
CA SER A 671 -5.18 45.45 10.28
C SER A 671 -6.24 46.09 9.37
N SER A 672 -7.26 45.35 8.94
CA SER A 672 -8.32 45.85 8.06
C SER A 672 -9.38 46.66 8.84
N PRO A 673 -9.90 47.77 8.30
CA PRO A 673 -10.92 48.58 8.98
C PRO A 673 -12.13 47.75 9.44
N GLY A 674 -12.53 47.90 10.70
CA GLY A 674 -13.66 47.18 11.28
C GLY A 674 -13.45 45.68 11.56
N VAL A 675 -12.29 45.10 11.27
CA VAL A 675 -12.01 43.67 11.52
C VAL A 675 -11.30 43.48 12.87
N LYS A 676 -11.70 42.46 13.64
CA LYS A 676 -11.04 42.03 14.88
C LYS A 676 -10.81 40.54 14.90
N VAL A 677 -9.55 40.16 15.05
CA VAL A 677 -9.14 38.76 15.28
C VAL A 677 -9.06 38.54 16.79
N LEU A 678 -10.05 37.86 17.34
CA LEU A 678 -10.16 37.63 18.79
C LEU A 678 -9.44 36.35 19.26
N GLY A 679 -9.12 35.44 18.33
CA GLY A 679 -8.49 34.16 18.65
C GLY A 679 -9.41 33.23 19.45
N TYR A 680 -8.82 32.32 20.23
CA TYR A 680 -9.54 31.34 21.03
C TYR A 680 -10.32 32.00 22.18
N VAL A 681 -11.59 31.61 22.36
CA VAL A 681 -12.45 32.05 23.46
C VAL A 681 -13.00 30.84 24.23
N PRO A 682 -13.11 30.89 25.58
CA PRO A 682 -13.63 29.76 26.35
C PRO A 682 -15.13 29.45 26.15
N GLU A 683 -15.92 30.45 25.75
CA GLU A 683 -17.34 30.29 25.42
C GLU A 683 -17.71 31.24 24.27
N THR A 684 -18.36 30.70 23.25
CA THR A 684 -18.83 31.38 22.02
C THR A 684 -20.14 32.13 22.20
N ARG A 685 -21.01 31.61 23.07
CA ARG A 685 -22.36 32.13 23.34
C ARG A 685 -22.43 33.64 23.62
N PRO A 686 -21.55 34.26 24.43
CA PRO A 686 -21.58 35.72 24.67
C PRO A 686 -21.36 36.58 23.42
N TYR A 687 -20.75 36.01 22.37
CA TYR A 687 -20.54 36.65 21.08
C TYR A 687 -21.74 36.42 20.16
N LEU A 688 -22.21 35.17 20.06
CA LEU A 688 -23.38 34.77 19.28
C LEU A 688 -24.69 35.43 19.73
N GLU A 689 -24.86 35.72 21.02
CA GLU A 689 -26.03 36.45 21.54
C GLU A 689 -25.97 37.96 21.28
N LYS A 690 -24.78 38.55 21.04
CA LYS A 690 -24.60 39.98 20.78
C LYS A 690 -24.61 40.34 19.30
N ALA A 691 -24.11 39.45 18.45
CA ALA A 691 -23.95 39.65 17.01
C ALA A 691 -25.28 39.74 16.26
N ALA A 692 -25.33 40.54 15.19
CA ALA A 692 -26.48 40.67 14.31
C ALA A 692 -26.51 39.57 13.23
N VAL A 693 -25.34 39.17 12.71
CA VAL A 693 -25.21 38.20 11.61
C VAL A 693 -24.06 37.22 11.86
N SER A 694 -24.27 35.94 11.57
CA SER A 694 -23.17 34.97 11.41
C SER A 694 -22.89 34.72 9.93
N VAL A 695 -21.61 34.58 9.56
CA VAL A 695 -21.23 34.31 8.16
C VAL A 695 -20.52 32.98 8.01
N ALA A 696 -20.82 32.26 6.93
CA ALA A 696 -20.15 31.03 6.53
C ALA A 696 -19.68 31.05 5.04
N PRO A 697 -18.73 31.95 4.68
CA PRO A 697 -18.23 32.15 3.32
C PRO A 697 -17.24 31.06 2.85
N LEU A 698 -17.59 29.78 3.02
CA LEU A 698 -16.73 28.65 2.71
C LEU A 698 -16.73 28.36 1.20
N ARG A 699 -15.59 28.36 0.51
CA ARG A 699 -15.56 28.11 -0.95
C ARG A 699 -15.37 26.64 -1.34
N PHE A 700 -15.06 25.78 -0.37
CA PHE A 700 -14.97 24.33 -0.50
C PHE A 700 -15.19 23.66 0.86
N GLY A 701 -15.53 22.37 0.87
CA GLY A 701 -15.79 21.63 2.11
C GLY A 701 -16.60 20.36 1.89
N GLY A 702 -16.74 19.57 2.97
CA GLY A 702 -17.70 18.47 3.08
C GLY A 702 -18.51 18.59 4.38
N GLY A 703 -19.54 17.75 4.53
CA GLY A 703 -20.35 17.63 5.73
C GLY A 703 -21.10 18.89 6.19
N MET A 704 -21.79 18.80 7.32
CA MET A 704 -22.60 19.87 7.90
C MET A 704 -21.76 20.79 8.80
N LYS A 705 -21.85 22.11 8.59
CA LYS A 705 -20.98 23.09 9.27
C LYS A 705 -21.46 23.41 10.70
N GLY A 706 -20.64 23.13 11.71
CA GLY A 706 -20.97 23.36 13.11
C GLY A 706 -21.30 24.83 13.44
N LYS A 707 -20.51 25.78 12.93
CA LYS A 707 -20.71 27.23 13.12
C LYS A 707 -22.10 27.74 12.70
N VAL A 708 -22.67 27.13 11.65
CA VAL A 708 -24.01 27.48 11.13
C VAL A 708 -25.09 26.93 12.06
N ASN A 709 -24.92 25.69 12.55
CA ASN A 709 -25.83 25.11 13.54
C ASN A 709 -25.87 25.93 14.83
N GLU A 710 -24.70 26.33 15.32
CA GLU A 710 -24.55 27.09 16.57
C GLU A 710 -25.22 28.47 16.47
N ALA A 711 -25.00 29.19 15.37
CA ALA A 711 -25.68 30.45 15.08
C ALA A 711 -27.22 30.29 15.02
N MET A 712 -27.72 29.32 14.24
CA MET A 712 -29.15 29.07 14.12
C MET A 712 -29.78 28.67 15.46
N ALA A 713 -29.10 27.84 16.27
CA ALA A 713 -29.58 27.45 17.60
C ALA A 713 -29.71 28.63 18.59
N HIS A 714 -29.01 29.75 18.35
CA HIS A 714 -29.13 31.02 19.08
C HIS A 714 -30.08 32.04 18.43
N GLY A 715 -30.79 31.67 17.35
CA GLY A 715 -31.67 32.59 16.62
C GLY A 715 -30.93 33.76 15.97
N LEU A 716 -29.67 33.54 15.59
CA LEU A 716 -28.80 34.46 14.85
C LEU A 716 -28.91 34.12 13.35
N PRO A 717 -29.35 35.06 12.48
CA PRO A 717 -29.43 34.78 11.05
C PRO A 717 -28.04 34.53 10.44
N VAL A 718 -28.03 33.72 9.38
CA VAL A 718 -26.82 33.26 8.71
C VAL A 718 -26.82 33.74 7.27
N VAL A 719 -25.65 34.21 6.79
CA VAL A 719 -25.33 34.32 5.36
C VAL A 719 -24.21 33.30 5.06
N ALA A 720 -24.42 32.43 4.08
CA ALA A 720 -23.52 31.34 3.75
C ALA A 720 -23.32 31.21 2.24
N THR A 721 -22.22 30.59 1.82
CA THR A 721 -22.08 30.03 0.47
C THR A 721 -22.87 28.72 0.34
N THR A 722 -23.01 28.20 -0.87
CA THR A 722 -23.56 26.86 -1.13
C THR A 722 -22.81 25.79 -0.31
N PHE A 723 -21.47 25.85 -0.21
CA PHE A 723 -20.69 24.95 0.66
C PHE A 723 -20.88 25.22 2.16
N GLY A 724 -21.18 26.47 2.55
CA GLY A 724 -21.50 26.84 3.93
C GLY A 724 -22.86 26.29 4.39
N ALA A 725 -23.85 26.30 3.50
CA ALA A 725 -25.23 25.84 3.74
C ALA A 725 -25.42 24.31 3.65
N GLN A 726 -24.37 23.54 3.31
CA GLN A 726 -24.45 22.09 3.16
C GLN A 726 -25.04 21.35 4.37
N GLY A 727 -25.93 20.40 4.09
CA GLY A 727 -26.60 19.56 5.08
C GLY A 727 -27.85 20.17 5.75
N PHE A 728 -28.13 21.47 5.57
CA PHE A 728 -29.29 22.12 6.20
C PHE A 728 -30.59 22.01 5.37
N ASN A 729 -30.48 21.89 4.04
CA ASN A 729 -31.61 22.03 3.10
C ASN A 729 -32.42 23.33 3.29
N ALA A 730 -31.77 24.39 3.74
CA ALA A 730 -32.40 25.70 3.93
C ALA A 730 -32.77 26.35 2.60
N VAL A 731 -33.87 27.10 2.58
CA VAL A 731 -34.28 27.90 1.42
C VAL A 731 -33.64 29.28 1.51
N HIS A 732 -32.99 29.69 0.42
CA HIS A 732 -32.40 31.02 0.28
C HIS A 732 -33.44 32.11 0.61
N GLY A 733 -33.07 33.06 1.47
CA GLY A 733 -33.91 34.19 1.84
C GLY A 733 -35.05 33.86 2.79
N LYS A 734 -35.08 32.64 3.36
CA LYS A 734 -36.11 32.21 4.32
C LYS A 734 -35.52 31.69 5.63
N GLU A 735 -34.72 30.62 5.61
CA GLU A 735 -34.04 30.12 6.82
C GLU A 735 -32.57 30.60 6.93
N MET A 736 -31.97 30.99 5.81
CA MET A 736 -30.67 31.68 5.71
C MET A 736 -30.54 32.33 4.33
N PHE A 737 -29.59 33.25 4.15
CA PHE A 737 -29.17 33.67 2.81
C PHE A 737 -28.06 32.75 2.31
N ILE A 738 -28.20 32.28 1.06
CA ILE A 738 -27.21 31.41 0.39
C ILE A 738 -26.70 32.17 -0.83
N GLN A 739 -25.47 32.66 -0.80
CA GLN A 739 -24.83 33.47 -1.86
C GLN A 739 -23.39 32.99 -2.08
N ASP A 740 -23.02 32.73 -3.33
CA ASP A 740 -21.64 32.36 -3.68
C ASP A 740 -20.82 33.57 -4.21
N GLU A 741 -21.48 34.58 -4.78
CA GLU A 741 -20.83 35.78 -5.32
C GLU A 741 -20.63 36.89 -4.27
N ALA A 742 -19.46 37.55 -4.30
CA ALA A 742 -19.03 38.47 -3.25
C ALA A 742 -19.98 39.67 -3.04
N HIS A 743 -20.46 40.27 -4.14
CA HIS A 743 -21.41 41.40 -4.10
C HIS A 743 -22.75 41.00 -3.48
N GLU A 744 -23.28 39.84 -3.88
CA GLU A 744 -24.57 39.34 -3.39
C GLU A 744 -24.50 38.92 -1.92
N PHE A 745 -23.35 38.35 -1.51
CA PHE A 745 -23.04 38.05 -0.11
C PHE A 745 -23.00 39.33 0.74
N ALA A 746 -22.28 40.37 0.29
CA ALA A 746 -22.21 41.65 0.98
C ALA A 746 -23.60 42.30 1.12
N HIS A 747 -24.40 42.28 0.06
CA HIS A 747 -25.76 42.81 0.05
C HIS A 747 -26.64 42.12 1.11
N ALA A 748 -26.63 40.78 1.17
CA ALA A 748 -27.38 40.01 2.16
C ALA A 748 -26.95 40.33 3.62
N VAL A 749 -25.65 40.52 3.88
CA VAL A 749 -25.18 40.94 5.21
C VAL A 749 -25.64 42.37 5.54
N VAL A 750 -25.55 43.31 4.60
CA VAL A 750 -26.01 44.70 4.79
C VAL A 750 -27.52 44.78 5.04
N GLN A 751 -28.33 43.96 4.35
CA GLN A 751 -29.77 43.87 4.61
C GLN A 751 -30.06 43.45 6.07
N LEU A 752 -29.41 42.40 6.57
CA LEU A 752 -29.60 41.90 7.95
C LEU A 752 -29.03 42.84 9.04
N LEU A 753 -28.09 43.72 8.68
CA LEU A 753 -27.58 44.78 9.56
C LEU A 753 -28.52 45.98 9.65
N LYS A 754 -29.27 46.29 8.59
CA LYS A 754 -30.16 47.47 8.52
C LYS A 754 -31.62 47.17 8.87
N ASP A 755 -32.09 45.95 8.61
CA ASP A 755 -33.47 45.53 8.87
C ASP A 755 -33.57 44.59 10.08
N ASP A 756 -33.94 45.14 11.24
CA ASP A 756 -34.14 44.38 12.48
C ASP A 756 -35.31 43.37 12.40
N PHE A 757 -36.29 43.60 11.51
CA PHE A 757 -37.43 42.69 11.32
C PHE A 757 -36.99 41.46 10.51
N LEU A 758 -36.37 41.68 9.35
CA LEU A 758 -35.80 40.61 8.53
C LEU A 758 -34.75 39.79 9.31
N GLN A 759 -33.89 40.46 10.08
CA GLN A 759 -32.94 39.80 10.98
C GLN A 759 -33.63 38.86 11.99
N ARG A 760 -34.78 39.27 12.53
CA ARG A 760 -35.57 38.45 13.45
C ARG A 760 -36.29 37.31 12.74
N GLU A 761 -36.87 37.55 11.57
CA GLU A 761 -37.60 36.55 10.77
C GLU A 761 -36.67 35.41 10.34
N ILE A 762 -35.58 35.74 9.63
CA ILE A 762 -34.58 34.75 9.19
C ILE A 762 -33.96 34.01 10.39
N GLY A 763 -33.66 34.74 11.48
CA GLY A 763 -33.10 34.14 12.69
C GLY A 763 -34.03 33.12 13.36
N LEU A 764 -35.34 33.40 13.43
CA LEU A 764 -36.33 32.48 13.99
C LEU A 764 -36.64 31.29 13.06
N ALA A 765 -36.77 31.53 11.75
CA ALA A 765 -36.97 30.47 10.76
C ALA A 765 -35.79 29.50 10.72
N GLY A 766 -34.56 30.02 10.73
CA GLY A 766 -33.33 29.24 10.85
C GLY A 766 -33.26 28.45 12.16
N GLN A 767 -33.64 29.06 13.29
CA GLN A 767 -33.70 28.35 14.57
C GLN A 767 -34.71 27.19 14.56
N GLN A 768 -35.90 27.39 13.97
CA GLN A 768 -36.91 26.35 13.85
C GLN A 768 -36.44 25.17 12.99
N LEU A 769 -35.80 25.45 11.84
CA LEU A 769 -35.19 24.43 11.00
C LEU A 769 -34.09 23.68 11.77
N ASN A 770 -33.19 24.39 12.46
CA ASN A 770 -32.13 23.78 13.24
C ASN A 770 -32.65 22.84 14.33
N ALA A 771 -33.70 23.25 15.06
CA ALA A 771 -34.35 22.41 16.06
C ALA A 771 -34.95 21.13 15.46
N GLN A 772 -35.48 21.18 14.23
CA GLN A 772 -36.02 19.99 13.55
C GLN A 772 -34.93 18.99 13.12
N ILE A 773 -33.76 19.46 12.70
CA ILE A 773 -32.71 18.60 12.09
C ILE A 773 -31.56 18.22 13.05
N CYS A 774 -31.31 19.01 14.10
CA CYS A 774 -30.11 18.92 14.95
C CYS A 774 -30.39 18.97 16.46
N SER A 775 -31.65 19.04 16.92
CA SER A 775 -31.93 18.95 18.37
C SER A 775 -31.61 17.56 18.94
N PRO A 776 -31.26 17.46 20.23
CA PRO A 776 -31.05 16.17 20.90
C PRO A 776 -32.22 15.19 20.72
N ASP A 777 -33.47 15.68 20.74
CA ASP A 777 -34.67 14.85 20.56
C ASP A 777 -34.81 14.33 19.12
N ALA A 778 -34.50 15.15 18.12
CA ALA A 778 -34.54 14.74 16.72
C ALA A 778 -33.46 13.69 16.41
N ILE A 779 -32.24 13.87 16.95
CA ILE A 779 -31.15 12.91 16.79
C ILE A 779 -31.40 11.64 17.62
N GLY A 780 -31.94 11.75 18.83
CA GLY A 780 -32.30 10.60 19.69
C GLY A 780 -33.21 9.60 18.97
N LYS A 781 -34.24 10.08 18.25
CA LYS A 781 -35.12 9.24 17.41
C LYS A 781 -34.35 8.48 16.33
N LYS A 782 -33.44 9.16 15.61
CA LYS A 782 -32.58 8.51 14.59
C LYS A 782 -31.63 7.47 15.20
N ILE A 783 -31.09 7.74 16.38
CA ILE A 783 -30.24 6.78 17.10
C ILE A 783 -31.06 5.55 17.52
N GLU A 784 -32.30 5.73 17.98
CA GLU A 784 -33.19 4.61 18.30
C GLU A 784 -33.46 3.72 17.07
N GLU A 785 -33.66 4.31 15.89
CA GLU A 785 -33.79 3.58 14.62
C GLU A 785 -32.52 2.79 14.24
N ILE A 786 -31.34 3.41 14.39
CA ILE A 786 -30.04 2.74 14.16
C ILE A 786 -29.86 1.57 15.13
N VAL A 787 -30.17 1.75 16.42
CA VAL A 787 -30.12 0.68 17.43
C VAL A 787 -31.10 -0.45 17.10
N LYS A 788 -32.33 -0.14 16.64
CA LYS A 788 -33.28 -1.14 16.14
C LYS A 788 -32.72 -1.89 14.92
N LYS A 789 -32.08 -1.18 13.97
CA LYS A 789 -31.44 -1.76 12.77
C LYS A 789 -30.27 -2.69 13.14
N CYS A 790 -29.37 -2.27 14.03
CA CYS A 790 -28.28 -3.09 14.56
C CYS A 790 -28.81 -4.36 15.25
N ASN A 791 -29.81 -4.23 16.12
CA ASN A 791 -30.45 -5.37 16.76
C ASN A 791 -31.06 -6.35 15.75
N ARG A 792 -31.66 -5.85 14.66
CA ARG A 792 -32.17 -6.69 13.55
C ARG A 792 -31.04 -7.41 12.83
N ILE A 793 -29.93 -6.73 12.52
CA ILE A 793 -28.74 -7.30 11.86
C ILE A 793 -28.13 -8.40 12.73
N THR A 794 -27.86 -8.14 14.02
CA THR A 794 -27.31 -9.14 14.94
C THR A 794 -28.26 -10.31 15.15
N ARG A 795 -29.59 -10.07 15.21
CA ARG A 795 -30.58 -11.16 15.26
C ARG A 795 -30.62 -11.97 13.96
N ALA A 796 -30.49 -11.36 12.80
CA ALA A 796 -30.42 -12.06 11.52
C ALA A 796 -29.16 -12.93 11.44
N LYS A 797 -27.96 -12.34 11.70
CA LYS A 797 -26.69 -13.09 11.77
C LYS A 797 -26.74 -14.23 12.80
N LYS A 798 -27.31 -14.01 13.99
CA LYS A 798 -27.50 -15.05 15.01
C LYS A 798 -28.56 -16.09 14.61
N ARG A 799 -29.65 -15.74 13.91
CA ARG A 799 -30.63 -16.70 13.38
C ARG A 799 -30.06 -17.53 12.26
N ILE A 800 -29.22 -16.97 11.38
CA ILE A 800 -28.49 -17.72 10.35
C ILE A 800 -27.49 -18.66 11.02
N ALA A 801 -26.66 -18.18 11.97
CA ALA A 801 -25.73 -19.04 12.71
C ALA A 801 -26.43 -20.13 13.53
N LEU A 802 -27.59 -19.83 14.12
CA LEU A 802 -28.42 -20.80 14.85
C LEU A 802 -29.11 -21.77 13.89
N TRP A 803 -29.61 -21.33 12.74
CA TRP A 803 -30.17 -22.19 11.71
C TRP A 803 -29.13 -23.11 11.11
N LEU A 804 -27.89 -22.64 10.89
CA LEU A 804 -26.75 -23.48 10.51
C LEU A 804 -26.42 -24.49 11.62
N LYS A 805 -26.44 -24.08 12.89
CA LYS A 805 -26.29 -25.02 14.03
C LYS A 805 -27.43 -26.03 14.13
N ILE A 806 -28.69 -25.62 13.95
CA ILE A 806 -29.88 -26.48 14.01
C ILE A 806 -29.93 -27.39 12.80
N LYS A 807 -29.56 -26.93 11.60
CA LYS A 807 -29.41 -27.75 10.39
C LYS A 807 -28.34 -28.81 10.63
N ASN A 808 -27.18 -28.45 11.19
CA ASN A 808 -26.17 -29.43 11.65
C ASN A 808 -26.70 -30.36 12.77
N HIS A 809 -27.59 -29.89 13.65
CA HIS A 809 -28.16 -30.71 14.72
C HIS A 809 -29.24 -31.67 14.23
N PHE A 810 -30.08 -31.27 13.27
CA PHE A 810 -31.00 -32.15 12.55
C PHE A 810 -30.26 -33.11 11.62
N TYR A 811 -29.14 -32.69 11.02
CA TYR A 811 -28.22 -33.60 10.32
C TYR A 811 -27.72 -34.67 11.30
N LYS A 812 -27.28 -34.26 12.51
CA LYS A 812 -26.91 -35.18 13.59
C LYS A 812 -28.08 -36.03 14.09
N ILE A 813 -29.32 -35.54 14.17
CA ILE A 813 -30.49 -36.36 14.57
C ILE A 813 -30.86 -37.36 13.48
N LYS A 814 -30.76 -36.97 12.20
CA LYS A 814 -30.98 -37.88 11.06
C LYS A 814 -29.91 -38.97 11.02
N VAL A 815 -28.66 -38.59 11.28
CA VAL A 815 -27.54 -39.51 11.54
C VAL A 815 -27.81 -40.39 12.76
N ILE A 816 -28.30 -39.86 13.89
CA ILE A 816 -28.68 -40.65 15.07
C ILE A 816 -29.81 -41.63 14.76
N PHE A 817 -30.79 -41.29 13.92
CA PHE A 817 -31.85 -42.23 13.54
C PHE A 817 -31.30 -43.38 12.68
N THR A 818 -30.39 -43.09 11.73
CA THR A 818 -29.64 -44.14 11.01
C THR A 818 -28.68 -44.92 11.92
N ASP A 819 -28.10 -44.28 12.93
CA ASP A 819 -27.17 -44.87 13.90
C ASP A 819 -27.87 -45.61 15.03
N VAL A 820 -29.18 -45.43 15.25
CA VAL A 820 -29.99 -46.25 16.17
C VAL A 820 -30.47 -47.51 15.47
N ILE A 821 -30.83 -47.43 14.18
CA ILE A 821 -31.08 -48.61 13.33
C ILE A 821 -29.77 -49.42 13.14
N SER A 822 -28.65 -48.74 12.92
CA SER A 822 -27.32 -49.37 12.86
C SER A 822 -26.79 -49.75 14.25
N GLY A 823 -27.22 -49.03 15.29
CA GLY A 823 -26.85 -49.25 16.70
C GLY A 823 -27.55 -50.46 17.31
N LEU A 824 -28.79 -50.75 16.91
CA LEU A 824 -29.46 -52.02 17.20
C LEU A 824 -28.78 -53.20 16.51
N ARG A 825 -28.19 -52.99 15.31
CA ARG A 825 -27.31 -53.99 14.68
C ARG A 825 -25.97 -54.15 15.41
N LEU A 826 -25.39 -53.06 15.95
CA LEU A 826 -24.12 -53.09 16.67
C LEU A 826 -24.23 -53.57 18.13
N LEU A 827 -25.39 -53.40 18.79
CA LEU A 827 -25.69 -53.97 20.11
C LEU A 827 -25.76 -55.50 20.11
N ILE A 828 -25.88 -56.13 18.94
CA ILE A 828 -25.74 -57.59 18.75
C ILE A 828 -24.26 -58.02 18.73
N HIS A 829 -23.31 -57.10 18.48
CA HIS A 829 -21.96 -57.47 18.01
C HIS A 829 -20.74 -56.96 18.81
N SER A 830 -20.80 -55.91 19.65
CA SER A 830 -19.71 -55.64 20.63
C SER A 830 -20.05 -54.59 21.70
N GLY A 831 -19.60 -54.84 22.92
CA GLY A 831 -19.94 -54.04 24.12
C GLY A 831 -19.08 -52.79 24.40
N LEU A 832 -19.53 -52.01 25.39
CA LEU A 832 -18.99 -50.70 25.80
C LEU A 832 -17.65 -50.76 26.56
N LYS A 833 -16.80 -49.71 26.38
CA LYS A 833 -16.11 -48.84 27.39
C LYS A 833 -14.91 -48.10 26.74
N LYS A 834 -14.49 -46.87 27.04
CA LYS A 834 -14.91 -45.63 27.76
C LYS A 834 -13.75 -44.60 27.54
N PHE A 835 -13.96 -43.29 27.33
CA PHE A 835 -13.84 -42.15 28.31
C PHE A 835 -12.49 -42.01 29.08
N THR A 836 -11.83 -40.83 29.26
CA THR A 836 -12.05 -39.41 28.81
C THR A 836 -10.87 -38.45 29.18
N PHE A 837 -10.79 -37.27 28.51
CA PHE A 837 -10.19 -35.96 28.98
C PHE A 837 -8.65 -35.81 29.16
N ARG A 838 -8.04 -34.63 29.43
CA ARG A 838 -8.04 -33.22 28.86
C ARG A 838 -7.23 -32.28 29.80
N GLY A 839 -6.52 -31.28 29.26
CA GLY A 839 -5.87 -30.18 30.03
C GLY A 839 -4.37 -30.41 30.28
N TYR A 840 -3.56 -29.43 30.71
CA TYR A 840 -3.75 -28.02 31.12
C TYR A 840 -2.35 -27.34 31.21
N TRP A 841 -2.27 -26.02 31.41
CA TRP A 841 -1.06 -25.16 31.43
C TRP A 841 -0.39 -24.85 30.07
N TYR A 842 -0.29 -23.62 29.54
CA TYR A 842 -0.30 -22.23 30.05
C TYR A 842 1.08 -21.70 30.50
N VAL A 843 1.60 -20.75 29.69
CA VAL A 843 2.22 -19.45 30.08
C VAL A 843 3.75 -19.19 29.98
N ARG A 844 4.06 -18.09 29.25
CA ARG A 844 5.28 -17.20 29.22
C ARG A 844 6.57 -17.72 28.53
N GLY A 845 7.39 -16.86 27.88
CA GLY A 845 7.33 -15.38 27.71
C GLY A 845 8.29 -14.77 26.64
N LYS A 846 8.16 -13.46 26.38
CA LYS A 846 8.73 -12.66 25.24
C LYS A 846 10.25 -12.30 25.33
N LYS A 847 10.91 -12.00 24.18
CA LYS A 847 11.60 -10.69 23.83
C LYS A 847 12.65 -10.69 22.65
N LYS A 848 12.28 -10.08 21.50
CA LYS A 848 12.78 -8.84 20.79
C LYS A 848 14.26 -8.45 20.41
N LEU A 849 14.42 -7.78 19.23
CA LEU A 849 15.49 -6.82 18.74
C LEU A 849 16.84 -7.39 18.16
N GLU A 850 17.52 -6.93 17.08
CA GLU A 850 17.36 -5.89 15.98
C GLU A 850 17.82 -6.39 14.54
N ASP A 851 18.39 -5.64 13.56
CA ASP A 851 18.29 -5.83 12.06
C ASP A 851 19.59 -5.95 11.18
N ILE A 852 19.53 -6.52 9.94
CA ILE A 852 20.62 -6.51 8.90
C ILE A 852 20.08 -6.32 7.44
N PRO A 853 20.73 -5.56 6.53
CA PRO A 853 20.19 -5.15 5.21
C PRO A 853 20.45 -6.06 3.99
N VAL A 854 19.62 -5.89 2.94
CA VAL A 854 19.63 -6.66 1.67
C VAL A 854 19.95 -5.79 0.45
N LYS A 855 20.70 -6.31 -0.54
CA LYS A 855 20.99 -5.68 -1.85
C LYS A 855 20.09 -6.20 -2.98
N ILE A 856 19.74 -5.33 -3.94
CA ILE A 856 18.84 -5.60 -5.09
C ILE A 856 19.67 -5.78 -6.39
N PRO A 857 19.41 -6.80 -7.22
CA PRO A 857 20.18 -7.00 -8.47
C PRO A 857 19.51 -6.55 -9.79
N GLN A 858 20.23 -6.69 -10.91
CA GLN A 858 20.06 -5.88 -12.14
C GLN A 858 19.55 -6.69 -13.33
N HIS A 859 18.58 -6.14 -14.07
CA HIS A 859 17.87 -6.90 -15.10
C HIS A 859 17.95 -6.29 -16.50
N LYS A 860 18.45 -7.08 -17.47
CA LYS A 860 18.60 -6.65 -18.89
C LYS A 860 17.30 -6.82 -19.70
N PHE A 861 16.60 -5.71 -19.94
CA PHE A 861 15.53 -5.57 -20.93
C PHE A 861 16.04 -5.90 -22.35
N THR A 862 15.27 -6.71 -23.09
CA THR A 862 15.59 -7.12 -24.47
C THR A 862 14.42 -6.85 -25.41
N LEU A 863 14.76 -6.62 -26.69
CA LEU A 863 13.80 -6.37 -27.75
C LEU A 863 12.92 -7.60 -28.06
N SER A 864 11.67 -7.37 -28.44
CA SER A 864 10.69 -8.40 -28.78
C SER A 864 10.04 -8.14 -30.14
N LYS A 865 9.84 -9.21 -30.93
CA LYS A 865 9.12 -9.12 -32.22
C LYS A 865 7.66 -8.72 -32.01
N ILE A 866 7.26 -7.60 -32.61
CA ILE A 866 5.89 -7.10 -32.67
C ILE A 866 5.16 -7.79 -33.83
N ASN A 867 4.08 -8.52 -33.52
CA ASN A 867 3.31 -9.32 -34.48
C ASN A 867 1.92 -8.72 -34.80
N HIS A 868 1.66 -7.49 -34.35
CA HIS A 868 0.37 -6.79 -34.50
C HIS A 868 0.57 -5.38 -35.07
N ILE A 869 -0.50 -4.82 -35.65
CA ILE A 869 -0.52 -3.42 -36.09
C ILE A 869 -0.64 -2.52 -34.87
N VAL A 870 0.30 -1.60 -34.68
CA VAL A 870 0.24 -0.56 -33.65
C VAL A 870 -0.79 0.50 -34.07
N ARG A 871 -1.81 0.70 -33.23
CA ARG A 871 -2.93 1.62 -33.46
C ARG A 871 -2.91 2.71 -32.40
N LEU A 872 -2.34 3.85 -32.77
CA LEU A 872 -2.31 5.03 -31.91
C LEU A 872 -3.67 5.74 -31.90
N PRO A 873 -3.99 6.55 -30.89
CA PRO A 873 -5.22 7.32 -30.89
C PRO A 873 -5.19 8.42 -31.97
N ASN A 874 -6.33 8.64 -32.63
CA ASN A 874 -6.51 9.78 -33.53
C ASN A 874 -7.32 10.87 -32.81
N HIS A 875 -6.63 11.91 -32.32
CA HIS A 875 -7.27 13.05 -31.67
C HIS A 875 -7.16 14.30 -32.56
N PRO A 876 -8.27 14.94 -32.97
CA PRO A 876 -8.22 16.14 -33.81
C PRO A 876 -7.61 17.36 -33.08
N SER A 877 -7.69 17.37 -31.75
CA SER A 877 -7.11 18.37 -30.87
C SER A 877 -6.26 17.67 -29.79
N PRO A 878 -5.00 17.31 -30.10
CA PRO A 878 -4.10 16.69 -29.15
C PRO A 878 -3.64 17.71 -28.10
N ILE A 879 -3.41 17.25 -26.88
CA ILE A 879 -2.78 18.03 -25.80
C ILE A 879 -1.26 18.03 -25.99
N VAL A 880 -0.72 16.90 -26.48
CA VAL A 880 0.72 16.66 -26.67
C VAL A 880 1.00 16.21 -28.09
N SER A 881 2.08 16.72 -28.70
CA SER A 881 2.68 16.13 -29.89
C SER A 881 3.97 15.42 -29.49
N ILE A 882 4.02 14.11 -29.66
CA ILE A 882 5.22 13.30 -29.44
C ILE A 882 5.98 13.21 -30.76
N ILE A 883 7.18 13.75 -30.81
CA ILE A 883 8.06 13.77 -31.97
C ILE A 883 9.11 12.68 -31.78
N ILE A 884 9.17 11.77 -32.73
CA ILE A 884 10.13 10.67 -32.74
C ILE A 884 11.03 10.85 -33.97
N PRO A 885 12.28 11.33 -33.81
CA PRO A 885 13.26 11.32 -34.89
C PRO A 885 13.69 9.87 -35.17
N VAL A 886 13.71 9.48 -36.44
CA VAL A 886 14.06 8.12 -36.88
C VAL A 886 15.08 8.19 -38.01
N TYR A 887 16.11 7.36 -37.92
CA TYR A 887 17.00 7.04 -39.04
C TYR A 887 17.38 5.56 -38.94
N ASN A 888 16.70 4.73 -39.73
CA ASN A 888 16.71 3.27 -39.62
C ASN A 888 16.32 2.77 -38.20
N GLN A 889 16.83 1.60 -37.80
CA GLN A 889 16.55 0.95 -36.52
C GLN A 889 15.05 0.64 -36.30
N TRP A 890 14.38 0.18 -37.35
CA TRP A 890 12.93 -0.12 -37.32
C TRP A 890 12.49 -0.97 -36.13
N GLU A 891 13.27 -1.98 -35.74
CA GLU A 891 12.95 -2.86 -34.60
C GLU A 891 12.81 -2.09 -33.28
N TYR A 892 13.61 -1.04 -33.07
CA TYR A 892 13.48 -0.15 -31.91
C TYR A 892 12.27 0.78 -32.09
N THR A 893 12.16 1.43 -33.26
CA THR A 893 11.06 2.35 -33.60
C THR A 893 9.68 1.73 -33.36
N ILE A 894 9.42 0.51 -33.85
CA ILE A 894 8.12 -0.16 -33.67
C ILE A 894 7.81 -0.52 -32.22
N GLN A 895 8.83 -0.82 -31.40
CA GLN A 895 8.66 -1.11 -29.98
C GLN A 895 8.48 0.14 -29.12
N CYS A 896 9.17 1.24 -29.47
CA CYS A 896 8.88 2.55 -28.91
C CYS A 896 7.40 2.90 -29.11
N LEU A 897 6.91 2.81 -30.35
CA LEU A 897 5.51 3.07 -30.71
C LEU A 897 4.50 2.15 -29.99
N ASP A 898 4.79 0.85 -29.89
CA ASP A 898 3.95 -0.10 -29.14
C ASP A 898 3.95 0.17 -27.63
N SER A 899 5.08 0.60 -27.06
CA SER A 899 5.16 1.02 -25.65
C SER A 899 4.35 2.30 -25.39
N ILE A 900 4.38 3.29 -26.30
CA ILE A 900 3.54 4.49 -26.25
C ILE A 900 2.06 4.11 -26.25
N GLN A 901 1.64 3.21 -27.15
CA GLN A 901 0.25 2.73 -27.23
C GLN A 901 -0.21 2.11 -25.90
N LYS A 902 0.63 1.30 -25.26
CA LYS A 902 0.30 0.57 -24.03
C LYS A 902 0.29 1.48 -22.78
N ASN A 903 1.23 2.41 -22.68
CA ASN A 903 1.61 3.01 -21.39
C ASN A 903 1.23 4.49 -21.21
N SER A 904 0.73 5.15 -22.25
CA SER A 904 0.45 6.61 -22.24
C SER A 904 -0.89 7.03 -21.62
N GLY A 905 -1.74 6.07 -21.24
CA GLY A 905 -2.98 6.33 -20.50
C GLY A 905 -4.04 7.12 -21.29
N SER A 906 -4.76 8.00 -20.59
CA SER A 906 -5.91 8.76 -21.14
C SER A 906 -5.56 10.17 -21.66
N ILE A 907 -4.27 10.54 -21.70
CA ILE A 907 -3.83 11.82 -22.27
C ILE A 907 -4.12 11.82 -23.77
N LYS A 908 -4.67 12.92 -24.29
CA LYS A 908 -4.86 13.10 -25.74
C LYS A 908 -3.53 13.48 -26.38
N TYR A 909 -2.94 12.62 -27.20
CA TYR A 909 -1.70 12.92 -27.92
C TYR A 909 -1.81 12.63 -29.42
N GLU A 910 -0.90 13.21 -30.21
CA GLU A 910 -0.54 12.74 -31.55
C GLU A 910 0.92 12.26 -31.54
N VAL A 911 1.28 11.39 -32.49
CA VAL A 911 2.68 10.99 -32.72
C VAL A 911 3.11 11.39 -34.13
N ILE A 912 4.24 12.08 -34.22
CA ILE A 912 4.87 12.53 -35.46
C ILE A 912 6.19 11.76 -35.60
N ILE A 913 6.24 10.84 -36.56
CA ILE A 913 7.43 10.08 -36.90
C ILE A 913 8.20 10.87 -37.96
N MET A 914 9.37 11.36 -37.59
CA MET A 914 10.24 12.18 -38.42
C MET A 914 11.35 11.31 -39.01
N ASP A 915 11.07 10.73 -40.18
CA ASP A 915 11.95 9.77 -40.86
C ASP A 915 13.00 10.50 -41.71
N ASP A 916 14.26 10.45 -41.26
CA ASP A 916 15.38 11.21 -41.82
C ASP A 916 16.09 10.47 -42.96
N ARG A 917 15.28 9.98 -43.91
CA ARG A 917 15.68 9.18 -45.09
C ARG A 917 16.22 7.79 -44.71
N SER A 918 15.44 7.04 -43.92
CA SER A 918 15.71 5.63 -43.64
C SER A 918 15.65 4.76 -44.91
N ILE A 919 16.38 3.65 -44.90
CA ILE A 919 16.45 2.64 -45.97
C ILE A 919 16.06 1.23 -45.51
N ASP A 920 15.85 1.04 -44.20
CA ASP A 920 15.36 -0.22 -43.62
C ASP A 920 13.81 -0.31 -43.64
N GLU A 921 13.24 -1.27 -42.92
CA GLU A 921 11.79 -1.50 -42.85
C GLU A 921 10.97 -0.27 -42.35
N THR A 922 11.61 0.77 -41.80
CA THR A 922 10.99 2.09 -41.56
C THR A 922 10.35 2.67 -42.83
N VAL A 923 10.87 2.33 -44.03
CA VAL A 923 10.27 2.79 -45.30
C VAL A 923 8.81 2.35 -45.48
N ASN A 924 8.39 1.30 -44.76
CA ASN A 924 7.09 0.66 -44.81
C ASN A 924 6.23 0.92 -43.53
N ALA A 925 6.58 1.91 -42.71
CA ALA A 925 5.95 2.14 -41.40
C ALA A 925 4.41 2.24 -41.45
N GLU A 926 3.82 2.75 -42.55
CA GLU A 926 2.37 2.84 -42.77
C GLU A 926 1.66 1.47 -42.79
N LYS A 927 2.38 0.38 -43.08
CA LYS A 927 1.84 -0.99 -43.02
C LYS A 927 1.58 -1.43 -41.58
N TYR A 928 2.50 -1.08 -40.68
CA TYR A 928 2.55 -1.57 -39.30
C TYR A 928 1.94 -0.61 -38.28
N VAL A 929 1.85 0.69 -38.60
CA VAL A 929 1.39 1.74 -37.69
C VAL A 929 0.19 2.47 -38.28
N LYS A 930 -0.85 2.68 -37.48
CA LYS A 930 -2.03 3.49 -37.83
C LYS A 930 -2.17 4.69 -36.91
N ASN A 931 -2.65 5.79 -37.49
CA ASN A 931 -2.86 7.10 -36.86
C ASN A 931 -1.59 7.85 -36.41
N ALA A 932 -0.39 7.37 -36.74
CA ALA A 932 0.82 8.20 -36.71
C ALA A 932 0.86 9.15 -37.92
N ARG A 933 1.47 10.33 -37.74
CA ARG A 933 1.85 11.21 -38.85
C ARG A 933 3.30 10.89 -39.23
N ILE A 934 3.51 10.20 -40.35
CA ILE A 934 4.84 9.87 -40.86
C ILE A 934 5.26 10.97 -41.84
N ILE A 935 6.43 11.57 -41.60
CA ILE A 935 7.01 12.66 -42.39
C ILE A 935 8.42 12.24 -42.78
N ARG A 936 8.65 11.97 -44.08
CA ARG A 936 9.96 11.56 -44.61
C ARG A 936 10.71 12.77 -45.19
N ASN A 937 12.00 12.88 -44.90
CA ASN A 937 12.87 13.90 -45.47
C ASN A 937 13.49 13.45 -46.80
N GLU A 938 13.62 14.36 -47.76
CA GLU A 938 14.28 14.11 -49.06
C GLU A 938 15.79 13.87 -48.92
N LYS A 939 16.41 14.50 -47.92
CA LYS A 939 17.80 14.36 -47.52
C LYS A 939 17.88 14.14 -46.01
N ASN A 940 18.92 13.44 -45.57
CA ASN A 940 19.22 13.32 -44.14
C ASN A 940 19.60 14.72 -43.60
N LEU A 941 18.93 15.16 -42.54
CA LEU A 941 19.08 16.47 -41.89
C LEU A 941 19.90 16.37 -40.59
N GLY A 942 20.02 15.19 -40.00
CA GLY A 942 20.56 14.98 -38.66
C GLY A 942 19.53 15.30 -37.56
N PHE A 943 19.81 14.78 -36.35
CA PHE A 943 18.89 14.79 -35.21
C PHE A 943 18.28 16.18 -34.94
N LEU A 944 19.12 17.21 -34.76
CA LEU A 944 18.69 18.56 -34.38
C LEU A 944 17.70 19.17 -35.39
N LEU A 945 18.07 19.19 -36.66
CA LEU A 945 17.24 19.77 -37.73
C LEU A 945 15.97 18.96 -37.97
N ASN A 946 16.04 17.63 -37.83
CA ASN A 946 14.88 16.76 -37.95
C ASN A 946 13.87 16.98 -36.81
N CYS A 947 14.35 17.13 -35.57
CA CYS A 947 13.55 17.52 -34.40
C CYS A 947 12.91 18.91 -34.58
N ASN A 948 13.67 19.93 -35.02
CA ASN A 948 13.14 21.26 -35.30
C ASN A 948 12.02 21.23 -36.36
N LYS A 949 12.19 20.44 -37.44
CA LYS A 949 11.15 20.24 -38.46
C LYS A 949 9.92 19.51 -37.91
N GLY A 950 10.09 18.50 -37.06
CA GLY A 950 8.96 17.84 -36.40
C GLY A 950 8.17 18.78 -35.49
N ALA A 951 8.86 19.68 -34.81
CA ALA A 951 8.26 20.63 -33.88
C ALA A 951 7.42 21.72 -34.56
N SER A 952 7.82 22.18 -35.76
CA SER A 952 6.99 23.10 -36.54
C SER A 952 5.67 22.46 -37.03
N LEU A 953 5.58 21.13 -37.04
CA LEU A 953 4.41 20.35 -37.44
C LEU A 953 3.51 19.95 -36.25
N ALA A 954 3.92 20.24 -35.01
CA ALA A 954 3.20 19.88 -33.78
C ALA A 954 1.94 20.73 -33.55
N LYS A 955 0.83 20.07 -33.17
CA LYS A 955 -0.45 20.72 -32.83
C LYS A 955 -0.72 20.82 -31.32
N GLY A 956 -0.04 20.02 -30.51
CA GLY A 956 -0.21 20.00 -29.06
C GLY A 956 0.37 21.24 -28.38
N ARG A 957 -0.22 21.67 -27.26
CA ARG A 957 0.34 22.74 -26.41
C ARG A 957 1.68 22.35 -25.78
N TYR A 958 1.95 21.05 -25.67
CA TYR A 958 3.22 20.49 -25.23
C TYR A 958 3.85 19.67 -26.35
N ILE A 959 5.15 19.84 -26.52
CA ILE A 959 5.99 19.06 -27.42
C ILE A 959 6.78 18.07 -26.55
N ILE A 960 6.81 16.80 -26.94
CA ILE A 960 7.72 15.81 -26.36
C ILE A 960 8.68 15.35 -27.45
N PHE A 961 9.98 15.43 -27.18
CA PHE A 961 10.99 14.71 -27.94
C PHE A 961 11.25 13.38 -27.25
N LEU A 962 11.14 12.29 -28.02
CA LEU A 962 11.32 10.93 -27.53
C LEU A 962 12.14 10.16 -28.58
N ASN A 963 13.30 9.64 -28.20
CA ASN A 963 14.13 8.86 -29.14
C ASN A 963 13.44 7.54 -29.53
N ASN A 964 13.70 7.06 -30.74
CA ASN A 964 13.15 5.81 -31.24
C ASN A 964 13.72 4.56 -30.53
N ASP A 965 14.86 4.67 -29.84
CA ASP A 965 15.53 3.64 -29.04
C ASP A 965 15.10 3.66 -27.55
N THR A 966 13.81 3.94 -27.30
CA THR A 966 13.21 4.00 -25.95
C THR A 966 12.01 3.07 -25.75
N LEU A 967 11.75 2.66 -24.49
CA LEU A 967 10.52 2.02 -24.04
C LEU A 967 9.92 2.78 -22.86
N VAL A 968 8.82 3.48 -23.12
CA VAL A 968 8.16 4.31 -22.10
C VAL A 968 7.36 3.45 -21.12
N GLN A 969 7.43 3.76 -19.82
CA GLN A 969 6.78 2.95 -18.76
C GLN A 969 5.36 3.44 -18.44
N PRO A 970 4.51 2.64 -17.75
CA PRO A 970 3.15 3.04 -17.41
C PRO A 970 3.07 4.43 -16.77
N GLN A 971 2.14 5.26 -17.25
CA GLN A 971 1.89 6.63 -16.79
C GLN A 971 3.00 7.66 -17.07
N TRP A 972 4.07 7.34 -17.82
CA TRP A 972 5.17 8.28 -18.11
C TRP A 972 4.69 9.65 -18.63
N LEU A 973 3.73 9.63 -19.57
CA LEU A 973 3.17 10.81 -20.23
C LEU A 973 2.28 11.61 -19.28
N PHE A 974 1.52 10.93 -18.43
CA PHE A 974 0.69 11.57 -17.40
C PHE A 974 1.57 12.41 -16.48
N TRP A 975 2.70 11.88 -15.99
CA TRP A 975 3.57 12.61 -15.07
C TRP A 975 4.27 13.83 -15.72
N LEU A 976 4.66 13.74 -17.00
CA LEU A 976 5.22 14.90 -17.73
C LEU A 976 4.17 15.99 -17.97
N VAL A 977 3.01 15.64 -18.52
CA VAL A 977 1.93 16.60 -18.81
C VAL A 977 1.41 17.25 -17.53
N ARG A 978 1.22 16.45 -16.49
CA ARG A 978 0.84 16.93 -15.16
C ARG A 978 1.85 17.90 -14.58
N THR A 979 3.15 17.65 -14.75
CA THR A 979 4.20 18.59 -14.30
C THR A 979 4.01 19.94 -14.99
N MET A 980 3.77 19.96 -16.30
CA MET A 980 3.52 21.20 -17.05
C MET A 980 2.18 21.89 -16.72
N ASP A 981 1.15 21.14 -16.35
CA ASP A 981 -0.17 21.67 -16.00
C ASP A 981 -0.19 22.33 -14.61
N TYR A 982 0.43 21.70 -13.61
CA TYR A 982 0.37 22.13 -12.21
C TYR A 982 1.54 23.04 -11.76
N ARG A 983 2.46 23.36 -12.69
CA ARG A 983 3.65 24.20 -12.47
C ARG A 983 3.89 25.06 -13.70
N HIS A 984 3.19 26.20 -13.81
CA HIS A 984 3.29 27.10 -14.97
C HIS A 984 4.72 27.64 -15.19
N GLU A 985 5.48 27.78 -14.12
CA GLU A 985 6.88 28.18 -14.07
C GLU A 985 7.84 27.14 -14.69
N VAL A 986 7.43 25.88 -14.87
CA VAL A 986 8.25 24.85 -15.54
C VAL A 986 8.18 25.03 -17.05
N GLY A 987 9.33 25.19 -17.70
CA GLY A 987 9.46 25.30 -19.15
C GLY A 987 9.90 24.00 -19.83
N LEU A 988 10.72 23.18 -19.14
CA LEU A 988 11.18 21.86 -19.59
C LEU A 988 11.07 20.84 -18.45
N ALA A 989 10.54 19.66 -18.74
CA ALA A 989 10.49 18.52 -17.82
C ALA A 989 11.04 17.24 -18.48
N GLY A 990 12.02 16.59 -17.85
CA GLY A 990 12.60 15.33 -18.33
C GLY A 990 12.20 14.10 -17.52
N SER A 991 12.22 12.94 -18.17
CA SER A 991 11.98 11.63 -17.54
C SER A 991 13.20 11.09 -16.80
N LYS A 992 12.95 10.14 -15.89
CA LYS A 992 13.96 9.22 -15.36
C LYS A 992 14.34 8.21 -16.44
N LEU A 993 15.59 8.28 -16.87
CA LEU A 993 16.15 7.34 -17.83
C LEU A 993 16.77 6.16 -17.09
N ILE A 994 16.38 4.96 -17.47
CA ILE A 994 16.92 3.69 -16.97
C ILE A 994 17.56 2.98 -18.16
N PHE A 995 18.77 2.45 -17.98
CA PHE A 995 19.39 1.64 -19.01
C PHE A 995 18.59 0.37 -19.27
N SER A 996 18.79 -0.24 -20.44
CA SER A 996 18.36 -1.61 -20.66
C SER A 996 18.83 -2.57 -19.57
N THR A 997 19.91 -2.30 -18.82
CA THR A 997 20.41 -3.10 -17.68
C THR A 997 19.61 -2.98 -16.38
N GLY A 998 18.60 -2.10 -16.31
CA GLY A 998 17.87 -1.78 -15.08
C GLY A 998 18.62 -0.85 -14.12
N LYS A 999 19.86 -0.46 -14.44
CA LYS A 999 20.59 0.61 -13.74
C LYS A 999 20.06 1.99 -14.12
N LEU A 1000 20.24 2.96 -13.24
CA LEU A 1000 19.95 4.36 -13.54
C LEU A 1000 20.87 4.87 -14.66
N GLN A 1001 20.31 5.51 -15.68
CA GLN A 1001 21.06 6.25 -16.70
C GLN A 1001 21.13 7.73 -16.35
N GLU A 1002 20.00 8.32 -15.96
CA GLU A 1002 19.90 9.75 -15.66
C GLU A 1002 18.80 10.05 -14.64
N ALA A 1003 19.18 10.73 -13.56
CA ALA A 1003 18.28 11.41 -12.63
C ALA A 1003 18.43 12.94 -12.70
N GLY A 1004 18.39 13.45 -13.93
CA GLY A 1004 18.79 14.82 -14.31
C GLY A 1004 20.25 14.95 -14.72
N GLY A 1005 20.56 15.96 -15.52
CA GLY A 1005 21.92 16.35 -15.88
C GLY A 1005 22.48 17.46 -14.98
N ILE A 1006 23.78 17.38 -14.71
CA ILE A 1006 24.61 18.43 -14.08
C ILE A 1006 25.56 18.98 -15.14
N VAL A 1007 25.76 20.29 -15.16
CA VAL A 1007 26.77 20.98 -15.98
C VAL A 1007 27.78 21.67 -15.06
N PHE A 1008 29.04 21.66 -15.45
CA PHE A 1008 30.14 22.23 -14.68
C PHE A 1008 30.68 23.52 -15.31
N ARG A 1009 31.50 24.24 -14.55
CA ARG A 1009 32.10 25.53 -14.95
C ARG A 1009 32.88 25.51 -16.27
N ASP A 1010 33.47 24.38 -16.64
CA ASP A 1010 34.18 24.16 -17.90
C ASP A 1010 33.26 23.78 -19.08
N GLY A 1011 31.94 23.87 -18.87
CA GLY A 1011 30.92 23.44 -19.82
C GLY A 1011 30.76 21.94 -19.95
N SER A 1012 31.54 21.12 -19.22
CA SER A 1012 31.37 19.66 -19.24
C SER A 1012 30.07 19.25 -18.54
N ALA A 1013 29.49 18.12 -18.98
CA ALA A 1013 28.18 17.66 -18.53
C ALA A 1013 28.21 16.21 -18.05
N MET A 1014 27.32 15.86 -17.12
CA MET A 1014 27.22 14.54 -16.50
C MET A 1014 25.75 14.18 -16.20
N ASN A 1015 25.33 12.97 -16.59
CA ASN A 1015 24.05 12.42 -16.15
C ASN A 1015 24.17 11.98 -14.68
N TYR A 1016 23.38 12.56 -13.77
CA TYR A 1016 23.48 12.29 -12.33
C TYR A 1016 22.95 10.89 -11.98
N GLY A 1017 23.71 10.15 -11.15
CA GLY A 1017 23.39 8.79 -10.73
C GLY A 1017 23.61 7.70 -11.80
N ARG A 1018 24.32 8.01 -12.90
CA ARG A 1018 24.60 7.04 -13.97
C ARG A 1018 25.29 5.78 -13.43
N GLU A 1019 24.80 4.62 -13.84
CA GLU A 1019 25.18 3.26 -13.39
C GLU A 1019 24.79 2.87 -11.95
N GLU A 1020 24.12 3.74 -11.19
CA GLU A 1020 23.70 3.48 -9.81
C GLU A 1020 22.32 2.78 -9.68
N ASN A 1021 21.92 2.50 -8.43
CA ASN A 1021 20.61 1.96 -8.09
C ASN A 1021 19.51 3.03 -8.32
N PRO A 1022 18.57 2.84 -9.26
CA PRO A 1022 17.51 3.82 -9.52
C PRO A 1022 16.57 4.05 -8.32
N ASP A 1023 16.45 3.12 -7.37
CA ASP A 1023 15.47 3.21 -6.27
C ASP A 1023 16.00 3.91 -5.01
N ALA A 1024 17.27 4.35 -5.02
CA ALA A 1024 17.85 5.11 -3.92
C ALA A 1024 17.15 6.48 -3.73
N PRO A 1025 16.92 6.95 -2.49
CA PRO A 1025 16.11 8.16 -2.23
C PRO A 1025 16.50 9.39 -3.05
N GLN A 1026 17.80 9.62 -3.25
CA GLN A 1026 18.36 10.76 -3.98
C GLN A 1026 17.91 10.87 -5.46
N TYR A 1027 17.31 9.80 -6.01
CA TYR A 1027 16.87 9.72 -7.40
C TYR A 1027 15.34 9.73 -7.55
N ASN A 1028 14.57 9.81 -6.46
CA ASN A 1028 13.12 9.56 -6.47
C ASN A 1028 12.23 10.73 -6.03
N TYR A 1029 12.80 11.93 -5.84
CA TYR A 1029 12.07 13.18 -5.59
C TYR A 1029 12.13 14.16 -6.77
N PHE A 1030 11.14 15.05 -6.85
CA PHE A 1030 11.02 16.09 -7.88
C PHE A 1030 12.05 17.22 -7.67
N LYS A 1031 12.74 17.66 -8.73
CA LYS A 1031 13.83 18.64 -8.57
C LYS A 1031 14.16 19.45 -9.82
N ASP A 1032 14.71 20.64 -9.60
CA ASP A 1032 15.38 21.45 -10.63
C ASP A 1032 16.71 20.79 -11.04
N VAL A 1033 17.09 20.89 -12.31
CA VAL A 1033 18.31 20.29 -12.88
C VAL A 1033 18.89 21.18 -13.98
N ASP A 1034 20.17 21.00 -14.34
CA ASP A 1034 20.82 21.85 -15.36
C ASP A 1034 20.34 21.53 -16.77
N TYR A 1035 20.02 20.27 -17.05
CA TYR A 1035 19.36 19.82 -18.27
C TYR A 1035 18.73 18.44 -18.05
N CYS A 1036 17.98 17.98 -19.04
CA CYS A 1036 17.61 16.57 -19.20
C CYS A 1036 17.95 16.16 -20.63
N THR A 1037 18.48 14.96 -20.83
CA THR A 1037 18.86 14.50 -22.18
C THR A 1037 17.63 14.38 -23.08
N GLY A 1038 17.77 14.82 -24.34
CA GLY A 1038 16.72 14.86 -25.37
C GLY A 1038 16.04 13.52 -25.72
N ALA A 1039 16.48 12.41 -25.11
CA ALA A 1039 15.87 11.09 -25.22
C ALA A 1039 14.44 11.01 -24.69
N SER A 1040 14.07 11.83 -23.69
CA SER A 1040 12.67 12.00 -23.23
C SER A 1040 12.50 13.32 -22.48
N ILE A 1041 12.18 14.39 -23.22
CA ILE A 1041 11.91 15.72 -22.68
C ILE A 1041 10.56 16.26 -23.15
N CYS A 1042 9.85 16.94 -22.25
CA CYS A 1042 8.63 17.68 -22.51
C CYS A 1042 8.91 19.19 -22.42
N VAL A 1043 8.39 19.97 -23.37
CA VAL A 1043 8.60 21.43 -23.50
C VAL A 1043 7.27 22.10 -23.85
N ARG A 1044 7.04 23.34 -23.35
CA ARG A 1044 5.88 24.15 -23.79
C ARG A 1044 6.05 24.59 -25.24
N LYS A 1045 5.04 24.37 -26.10
CA LYS A 1045 5.12 24.76 -27.51
C LYS A 1045 5.36 26.26 -27.70
N GLU A 1046 4.64 27.10 -26.95
CA GLU A 1046 4.81 28.56 -26.97
C GLU A 1046 6.26 28.98 -26.65
N LEU A 1047 6.88 28.34 -25.65
CA LEU A 1047 8.26 28.62 -25.26
C LEU A 1047 9.26 28.12 -26.30
N TRP A 1048 9.00 26.94 -26.89
CA TRP A 1048 9.77 26.38 -27.99
C TRP A 1048 9.74 27.30 -29.23
N ASP A 1049 8.55 27.75 -29.64
CA ASP A 1049 8.34 28.65 -30.77
C ASP A 1049 9.07 30.00 -30.53
N LYS A 1050 8.92 30.58 -29.33
CA LYS A 1050 9.60 31.82 -28.90
C LYS A 1050 11.13 31.70 -28.92
N LEU A 1051 11.66 30.51 -28.63
CA LEU A 1051 13.09 30.22 -28.62
C LEU A 1051 13.67 29.83 -30.00
N GLY A 1052 12.84 29.66 -31.03
CA GLY A 1052 13.27 29.19 -32.35
C GLY A 1052 13.68 27.72 -32.39
N GLY A 1053 13.32 26.91 -31.39
CA GLY A 1053 13.69 25.51 -31.25
C GLY A 1053 15.14 25.25 -30.78
N PHE A 1054 15.74 24.14 -31.20
CA PHE A 1054 17.15 23.86 -30.96
C PHE A 1054 18.06 24.80 -31.76
N ASP A 1055 19.12 25.30 -31.12
CA ASP A 1055 20.06 26.25 -31.74
C ASP A 1055 20.94 25.54 -32.78
N LEU A 1056 20.94 26.08 -34.01
CA LEU A 1056 21.62 25.51 -35.17
C LEU A 1056 23.15 25.44 -35.00
N GLN A 1057 23.74 26.19 -34.06
CA GLN A 1057 25.17 26.09 -33.72
C GLN A 1057 25.59 24.69 -33.29
N PHE A 1058 24.68 23.87 -32.75
CA PHE A 1058 24.94 22.51 -32.27
C PHE A 1058 24.69 21.42 -33.33
N THR A 1059 24.48 21.79 -34.60
CA THR A 1059 24.22 20.83 -35.70
C THR A 1059 25.41 19.86 -35.89
N PRO A 1060 25.18 18.53 -36.00
CA PRO A 1060 23.88 17.86 -36.12
C PRO A 1060 23.27 17.35 -34.80
N ALA A 1061 24.04 17.28 -33.70
CA ALA A 1061 23.65 16.75 -32.39
C ALA A 1061 24.73 17.03 -31.32
N TYR A 1062 24.36 16.79 -30.06
CA TYR A 1062 25.06 17.07 -28.80
C TYR A 1062 25.08 18.55 -28.36
N TYR A 1063 24.70 18.79 -27.10
CA TYR A 1063 24.49 20.09 -26.43
C TYR A 1063 23.24 20.90 -26.84
N GLU A 1064 22.43 20.46 -27.81
CA GLU A 1064 21.18 21.14 -28.19
C GLU A 1064 20.10 21.12 -27.09
N ASP A 1065 20.01 20.02 -26.35
CA ASP A 1065 19.11 19.84 -25.21
C ASP A 1065 19.57 20.64 -23.98
N THR A 1066 20.88 20.66 -23.76
CA THR A 1066 21.57 21.38 -22.70
C THR A 1066 21.42 22.90 -22.92
N ASP A 1067 21.70 23.38 -24.13
CA ASP A 1067 21.50 24.77 -24.53
C ASP A 1067 20.03 25.20 -24.46
N LEU A 1068 19.09 24.35 -24.87
CA LEU A 1068 17.66 24.62 -24.72
C LEU A 1068 17.29 24.82 -23.25
N ALA A 1069 17.78 23.97 -22.34
CA ALA A 1069 17.51 24.10 -20.91
C ALA A 1069 18.08 25.42 -20.34
N PHE A 1070 19.27 25.83 -20.76
CA PHE A 1070 19.86 27.12 -20.39
C PHE A 1070 19.06 28.32 -20.93
N ARG A 1071 18.66 28.31 -22.21
CA ARG A 1071 17.79 29.36 -22.79
C ARG A 1071 16.42 29.44 -22.12
N ILE A 1072 15.83 28.31 -21.76
CA ILE A 1072 14.57 28.24 -21.00
C ILE A 1072 14.73 28.93 -19.64
N ARG A 1073 15.83 28.69 -18.93
CA ARG A 1073 16.14 29.37 -17.66
C ARG A 1073 16.44 30.86 -17.82
N GLN A 1074 17.12 31.26 -18.90
CA GLN A 1074 17.37 32.67 -19.20
C GLN A 1074 16.05 33.47 -19.39
N LEU A 1075 14.96 32.80 -19.79
CA LEU A 1075 13.62 33.38 -19.87
C LEU A 1075 12.82 33.31 -18.55
N GLY A 1076 13.44 32.89 -17.43
CA GLY A 1076 12.83 32.81 -16.10
C GLY A 1076 12.06 31.51 -15.81
N TYR A 1077 12.09 30.52 -16.70
CA TYR A 1077 11.42 29.23 -16.49
C TYR A 1077 12.34 28.19 -15.85
N ARG A 1078 11.75 27.16 -15.22
CA ARG A 1078 12.48 26.04 -14.61
C ARG A 1078 12.71 24.89 -15.59
N THR A 1079 13.79 24.16 -15.35
CA THR A 1079 14.11 22.87 -15.96
C THR A 1079 14.08 21.82 -14.86
N VAL A 1080 13.22 20.80 -14.98
CA VAL A 1080 12.96 19.86 -13.89
C VAL A 1080 13.04 18.39 -14.29
N TYR A 1081 13.42 17.56 -13.33
CA TYR A 1081 13.41 16.11 -13.41
C TYR A 1081 12.16 15.52 -12.75
N GLN A 1082 11.44 14.65 -13.46
CA GLN A 1082 10.20 14.01 -13.00
C GLN A 1082 10.43 12.50 -12.77
N PRO A 1083 10.77 12.05 -11.54
CA PRO A 1083 11.16 10.66 -11.26
C PRO A 1083 10.05 9.62 -11.51
N LYS A 1084 8.78 10.01 -11.47
CA LYS A 1084 7.65 9.10 -11.72
C LYS A 1084 7.37 8.93 -13.24
N SER A 1085 7.98 9.76 -14.10
CA SER A 1085 8.01 9.51 -15.54
C SER A 1085 9.24 8.67 -15.87
N VAL A 1086 9.07 7.36 -16.02
CA VAL A 1086 10.18 6.42 -16.26
C VAL A 1086 10.22 6.00 -17.73
N VAL A 1087 11.41 6.02 -18.31
CA VAL A 1087 11.67 5.59 -19.69
C VAL A 1087 12.93 4.72 -19.70
N ILE A 1088 12.85 3.55 -20.33
CA ILE A 1088 14.03 2.72 -20.59
C ILE A 1088 14.65 3.20 -21.90
N HIS A 1089 15.97 3.34 -21.96
CA HIS A 1089 16.68 3.84 -23.14
C HIS A 1089 17.85 2.90 -23.49
N PHE A 1090 17.99 2.57 -24.78
CA PHE A 1090 18.97 1.60 -25.30
C PHE A 1090 20.26 2.26 -25.83
N GLU A 1091 20.62 3.43 -25.26
CA GLU A 1091 21.76 4.30 -25.59
C GLU A 1091 22.88 3.72 -26.50
N GLY A 1092 23.16 4.40 -27.62
CA GLY A 1092 24.25 4.06 -28.54
C GLY A 1092 23.82 3.29 -29.79
N VAL A 1093 22.59 2.78 -29.83
CA VAL A 1093 21.96 2.13 -30.98
C VAL A 1093 21.77 3.09 -32.16
N SER A 1094 21.40 4.34 -31.88
CA SER A 1094 21.13 5.38 -32.89
C SER A 1094 22.39 6.07 -33.45
N HIS A 1095 23.52 6.06 -32.73
CA HIS A 1095 24.69 6.90 -33.06
C HIS A 1095 26.09 6.26 -32.86
N GLY A 1096 26.18 5.01 -32.39
CA GLY A 1096 27.45 4.31 -32.20
C GLY A 1096 28.23 4.63 -30.91
N THR A 1097 29.29 3.86 -30.66
CA THR A 1097 30.04 3.85 -29.39
C THR A 1097 31.48 4.35 -29.46
N ASP A 1098 32.04 4.54 -30.66
CA ASP A 1098 33.41 5.03 -30.84
C ASP A 1098 33.52 6.55 -30.57
N LEU A 1099 34.62 6.96 -29.94
CA LEU A 1099 34.99 8.36 -29.67
C LEU A 1099 36.04 8.89 -30.65
N THR A 1100 36.64 8.02 -31.46
CA THR A 1100 37.71 8.36 -32.42
C THR A 1100 37.21 8.60 -33.84
N SER A 1101 35.93 8.30 -34.12
CA SER A 1101 35.27 8.56 -35.40
C SER A 1101 33.78 8.89 -35.26
N GLY A 1102 33.19 9.53 -36.28
CA GLY A 1102 31.74 9.77 -36.37
C GLY A 1102 31.19 10.96 -35.58
N ILE A 1103 29.87 10.94 -35.33
CA ILE A 1103 29.09 12.08 -34.81
C ILE A 1103 29.51 12.48 -33.38
N LYS A 1104 30.04 11.55 -32.56
CA LYS A 1104 30.51 11.85 -31.19
C LYS A 1104 31.68 12.82 -31.12
N LYS A 1105 32.48 13.00 -32.17
CA LYS A 1105 33.49 14.07 -32.22
C LYS A 1105 32.85 15.46 -32.03
N LYS A 1106 31.62 15.65 -32.51
CA LYS A 1106 30.86 16.89 -32.32
C LYS A 1106 30.56 17.20 -30.87
N GLN A 1107 30.52 16.21 -29.97
CA GLN A 1107 30.30 16.47 -28.54
C GLN A 1107 31.41 17.36 -27.93
N ILE A 1108 32.68 17.17 -28.33
CA ILE A 1108 33.80 17.98 -27.84
C ILE A 1108 33.80 19.37 -28.51
N GLU A 1109 33.57 19.42 -29.83
CA GLU A 1109 33.47 20.69 -30.57
C GLU A 1109 32.31 21.56 -30.04
N ASN A 1110 31.16 20.94 -29.79
CA ASN A 1110 29.95 21.59 -29.28
C ASN A 1110 30.05 21.95 -27.79
N GLN A 1111 30.80 21.20 -26.97
CA GLN A 1111 31.11 21.62 -25.59
C GLN A 1111 31.81 22.97 -25.57
N GLN A 1112 32.80 23.19 -26.47
CA GLN A 1112 33.51 24.47 -26.51
C GLN A 1112 32.61 25.62 -26.97
N ILE A 1113 31.71 25.37 -27.94
CA ILE A 1113 30.67 26.33 -28.35
C ILE A 1113 29.76 26.67 -27.17
N PHE A 1114 29.27 25.65 -26.47
CA PHE A 1114 28.39 25.79 -25.30
C PHE A 1114 29.07 26.57 -24.17
N TYR A 1115 30.31 26.21 -23.80
CA TYR A 1115 31.10 26.95 -22.80
C TYR A 1115 31.29 28.41 -23.21
N ASN A 1116 31.70 28.69 -24.44
CA ASN A 1116 31.89 30.06 -24.92
C ASN A 1116 30.60 30.89 -24.87
N LYS A 1117 29.46 30.26 -25.18
CA LYS A 1117 28.13 30.89 -25.15
C LYS A 1117 27.62 31.17 -23.73
N TRP A 1118 27.88 30.26 -22.78
CA TRP A 1118 27.31 30.30 -21.43
C TRP A 1118 28.32 30.63 -20.32
N LYS A 1119 29.57 31.00 -20.66
CA LYS A 1119 30.68 31.21 -19.72
C LYS A 1119 30.28 31.94 -18.42
N ASN A 1120 29.65 33.11 -18.53
CA ASN A 1120 29.27 33.93 -17.37
C ASN A 1120 28.21 33.24 -16.48
N GLU A 1121 27.24 32.54 -17.10
CA GLU A 1121 26.21 31.76 -16.41
C GLU A 1121 26.85 30.56 -15.70
N LEU A 1122 27.78 29.86 -16.35
CA LEU A 1122 28.50 28.72 -15.78
C LEU A 1122 29.40 29.13 -14.61
N GLU A 1123 30.17 30.22 -14.74
CA GLU A 1123 31.01 30.77 -13.68
C GLU A 1123 30.19 31.14 -12.43
N TYR A 1124 29.02 31.76 -12.63
CA TYR A 1124 28.14 32.19 -11.55
C TYR A 1124 27.32 31.04 -10.93
N ASN A 1125 26.52 30.34 -11.74
CA ASN A 1125 25.52 29.37 -11.25
C ASN A 1125 26.05 27.95 -11.03
N ASN A 1126 27.13 27.53 -11.71
CA ASN A 1126 27.60 26.13 -11.66
C ASN A 1126 28.86 25.97 -10.78
N PHE A 1127 29.23 24.72 -10.51
CA PHE A 1127 30.38 24.31 -9.68
C PHE A 1127 31.54 23.81 -10.57
N HIS A 1128 32.75 23.71 -10.03
CA HIS A 1128 33.77 22.87 -10.67
C HIS A 1128 33.41 21.37 -10.53
N ARG A 1129 34.03 20.52 -11.34
CA ARG A 1129 33.62 19.11 -11.48
C ARG A 1129 33.69 18.30 -10.19
N ASP A 1130 34.67 18.60 -9.35
CA ASP A 1130 34.94 17.91 -8.09
C ASP A 1130 34.38 18.66 -6.87
N GLU A 1131 33.58 19.71 -7.09
CA GLU A 1131 32.97 20.55 -6.04
C GLU A 1131 31.50 20.20 -5.81
N ASN A 1132 31.15 19.93 -4.55
CA ASN A 1132 29.78 19.99 -3.99
C ASN A 1132 28.66 19.43 -4.90
N GLN A 1133 28.81 18.17 -5.31
CA GLN A 1133 27.79 17.44 -6.07
C GLN A 1133 26.42 17.39 -5.35
N PHE A 1134 26.43 17.49 -4.02
CA PHE A 1134 25.23 17.49 -3.17
C PHE A 1134 24.28 18.67 -3.47
N LEU A 1135 24.82 19.87 -3.69
CA LEU A 1135 24.04 21.05 -4.12
C LEU A 1135 23.85 21.11 -5.65
N ALA A 1136 24.82 20.62 -6.43
CA ALA A 1136 24.74 20.65 -7.90
C ALA A 1136 23.55 19.82 -8.43
N ARG A 1137 23.33 18.63 -7.88
CA ARG A 1137 22.33 17.63 -8.34
C ARG A 1137 20.86 18.06 -8.31
N ASP A 1138 20.52 19.14 -7.60
CA ASP A 1138 19.17 19.71 -7.52
C ASP A 1138 19.13 21.26 -7.59
N ARG A 1139 20.20 21.86 -8.16
CA ARG A 1139 20.42 23.31 -8.31
C ARG A 1139 20.20 24.11 -7.01
N SER A 1140 20.79 23.64 -5.91
CA SER A 1140 20.63 24.22 -4.57
C SER A 1140 21.72 25.21 -4.14
N LYS A 1141 22.65 25.60 -5.03
CA LYS A 1141 23.79 26.51 -4.75
C LYS A 1141 23.42 27.79 -3.99
N PHE A 1142 22.21 28.32 -4.23
CA PHE A 1142 21.70 29.56 -3.60
C PHE A 1142 20.40 29.33 -2.80
N LYS A 1143 20.09 28.06 -2.44
CA LYS A 1143 18.89 27.69 -1.69
C LYS A 1143 19.25 27.38 -0.23
N GLU A 1144 18.34 27.67 0.70
CA GLU A 1144 18.46 27.23 2.09
C GLU A 1144 18.18 25.72 2.17
N VAL A 1145 19.21 24.88 2.33
CA VAL A 1145 19.00 23.45 2.58
C VAL A 1145 18.58 23.24 4.04
N VAL A 1146 17.44 22.58 4.23
CA VAL A 1146 16.83 22.39 5.55
C VAL A 1146 16.67 20.89 5.80
N LEU A 1147 17.32 20.40 6.85
CA LEU A 1147 17.10 19.05 7.35
C LEU A 1147 15.91 19.06 8.30
N VAL A 1148 14.97 18.15 8.10
CA VAL A 1148 13.79 17.97 8.95
C VAL A 1148 13.84 16.57 9.50
N ILE A 1149 13.88 16.44 10.82
CA ILE A 1149 13.99 15.17 11.53
C ILE A 1149 12.65 14.89 12.20
N ASP A 1150 12.12 13.70 11.92
CA ASP A 1150 10.76 13.30 12.30
C ASP A 1150 10.77 11.89 12.89
N HIS A 1151 9.86 11.55 13.81
CA HIS A 1151 9.81 10.19 14.38
C HIS A 1151 9.56 9.13 13.30
N LYS A 1152 8.77 9.48 12.29
CA LYS A 1152 8.38 8.65 11.13
C LYS A 1152 8.00 9.63 10.02
N VAL A 1153 7.92 9.22 8.76
CA VAL A 1153 7.43 10.11 7.70
C VAL A 1153 6.04 10.66 8.10
N THR A 1154 5.92 11.95 8.45
CA THR A 1154 4.62 12.52 8.82
C THR A 1154 3.65 12.38 7.65
N SER A 1155 2.40 12.01 7.97
CA SER A 1155 1.37 11.91 6.96
C SER A 1155 1.12 13.27 6.30
N TYR A 1156 1.19 13.33 4.98
CA TYR A 1156 1.08 14.57 4.20
C TYR A 1156 -0.27 15.27 4.45
N VAL A 1157 -1.33 14.47 4.62
CA VAL A 1157 -2.68 14.94 4.98
C VAL A 1157 -2.71 15.54 6.39
N HIS A 1158 -1.97 14.96 7.34
CA HIS A 1158 -1.92 15.44 8.72
C HIS A 1158 -1.06 16.71 8.87
N ALA A 1159 0.08 16.80 8.17
CA ALA A 1159 0.90 18.01 8.13
C ALA A 1159 0.14 19.21 7.55
N ALA A 1160 -0.75 18.97 6.58
CA ALA A 1160 -1.65 19.97 6.02
C ALA A 1160 -2.82 20.38 6.94
N GLN A 1161 -2.93 19.81 8.15
CA GLN A 1161 -4.09 19.98 9.05
C GLN A 1161 -3.76 20.31 10.51
N ASN A 1162 -2.57 19.94 11.03
CA ASN A 1162 -2.25 20.06 12.46
C ASN A 1162 -0.80 20.53 12.74
N GLY A 1163 -0.53 21.83 12.62
CA GLY A 1163 0.69 22.47 13.16
C GLY A 1163 1.97 22.36 12.32
N GLN A 1164 2.18 21.31 11.53
CA GLN A 1164 3.35 21.22 10.61
C GLN A 1164 3.19 22.03 9.30
N GLY A 1165 2.33 23.06 9.29
CA GLY A 1165 2.13 23.93 8.13
C GLY A 1165 3.43 24.60 7.63
N LYS A 1166 4.38 24.86 8.53
CA LYS A 1166 5.72 25.41 8.21
C LYS A 1166 6.56 24.42 7.39
N LEU A 1167 6.47 23.11 7.63
CA LEU A 1167 7.12 22.09 6.79
C LEU A 1167 6.51 22.08 5.38
N MET A 1168 5.18 22.14 5.29
CA MET A 1168 4.45 22.21 4.02
C MET A 1168 4.74 23.49 3.23
N ALA A 1169 4.96 24.61 3.92
CA ALA A 1169 5.36 25.88 3.31
C ALA A 1169 6.79 25.80 2.75
N MET A 1170 7.77 25.37 3.57
CA MET A 1170 9.17 25.19 3.11
C MET A 1170 9.28 24.17 1.97
N ALA A 1171 8.47 23.10 1.97
CA ALA A 1171 8.43 22.13 0.88
C ALA A 1171 7.83 22.65 -0.43
N ARG A 1172 7.24 23.86 -0.44
CA ARG A 1172 6.61 24.49 -1.62
C ARG A 1172 7.28 25.80 -2.05
N ASP A 1173 8.14 26.35 -1.22
CA ASP A 1173 8.88 27.58 -1.48
C ASP A 1173 10.24 27.24 -2.11
N ASP A 1174 10.49 27.73 -3.32
CA ASP A 1174 11.70 27.44 -4.09
C ASP A 1174 12.99 27.98 -3.45
N LYS A 1175 12.88 28.86 -2.45
CA LYS A 1175 14.00 29.27 -1.59
C LYS A 1175 14.61 28.10 -0.83
N TYR A 1176 13.81 27.07 -0.50
CA TYR A 1176 14.21 26.00 0.40
C TYR A 1176 14.48 24.68 -0.34
N ARG A 1177 15.37 23.87 0.24
CA ARG A 1177 15.59 22.49 -0.17
C ARG A 1177 15.46 21.55 1.02
N VAL A 1178 14.27 20.99 1.19
CA VAL A 1178 13.94 20.15 2.35
C VAL A 1178 14.43 18.72 2.16
N LYS A 1179 15.18 18.22 3.14
CA LYS A 1179 15.57 16.82 3.30
C LYS A 1179 14.84 16.28 4.54
N LEU A 1180 14.01 15.26 4.41
CA LEU A 1180 13.20 14.69 5.50
C LEU A 1180 13.81 13.37 5.98
N LEU A 1181 14.33 13.36 7.21
CA LEU A 1181 14.90 12.19 7.88
C LEU A 1181 13.90 11.59 8.86
N PRO A 1182 13.14 10.55 8.49
CA PRO A 1182 12.38 9.76 9.44
C PRO A 1182 13.33 8.93 10.32
N ALA A 1183 13.19 9.02 11.63
CA ALA A 1183 14.02 8.32 12.61
C ALA A 1183 13.78 6.80 12.65
N ASP A 1184 12.69 6.32 12.04
CA ASP A 1184 12.51 4.89 11.75
C ASP A 1184 13.14 4.45 10.42
N PHE A 1185 13.60 5.39 9.58
CA PHE A 1185 14.15 5.17 8.24
C PHE A 1185 13.20 4.41 7.29
N ILE A 1186 11.90 4.35 7.58
CA ILE A 1186 10.94 3.53 6.81
C ILE A 1186 10.27 4.34 5.70
N LYS A 1187 10.30 3.81 4.47
CA LYS A 1187 9.43 4.28 3.37
C LYS A 1187 7.96 3.98 3.72
N ARG A 1188 7.14 5.02 3.87
CA ARG A 1188 5.73 4.90 4.27
C ARG A 1188 4.82 5.50 3.20
N GLU A 1189 4.35 4.64 2.29
CA GLU A 1189 3.44 5.05 1.24
C GLU A 1189 1.98 5.16 1.76
N PRO A 1190 1.17 6.08 1.20
CA PRO A 1190 1.46 6.99 0.08
C PRO A 1190 2.21 8.28 0.49
N ASP A 1191 2.49 8.49 1.78
CA ASP A 1191 2.97 9.78 2.29
C ASP A 1191 4.42 10.09 1.87
N THR A 1192 5.31 9.11 1.75
CA THR A 1192 6.64 9.30 1.14
C THR A 1192 6.52 9.81 -0.30
N THR A 1193 5.74 9.17 -1.18
CA THR A 1193 5.53 9.64 -2.55
C THR A 1193 4.90 11.05 -2.59
N ARG A 1194 4.04 11.42 -1.62
CA ARG A 1194 3.44 12.77 -1.57
C ARG A 1194 4.47 13.85 -1.24
N TRP A 1195 5.42 13.58 -0.33
CA TRP A 1195 6.55 14.46 -0.05
C TRP A 1195 7.55 14.53 -1.23
N GLU A 1196 7.92 13.38 -1.81
CA GLU A 1196 8.75 13.28 -3.03
C GLU A 1196 8.17 14.14 -4.18
N ARG A 1197 6.84 14.17 -4.35
CA ARG A 1197 6.13 14.99 -5.36
C ARG A 1197 6.23 16.50 -5.12
N GLN A 1198 6.47 16.96 -3.89
CA GLN A 1198 6.76 18.39 -3.63
C GLN A 1198 8.25 18.72 -3.83
N GLY A 1199 9.09 17.71 -4.02
CA GLY A 1199 10.54 17.85 -4.13
C GLY A 1199 11.29 17.80 -2.80
N VAL A 1200 10.68 17.19 -1.78
CA VAL A 1200 11.35 16.80 -0.55
C VAL A 1200 12.07 15.47 -0.77
N GLU A 1201 13.37 15.42 -0.44
CA GLU A 1201 14.15 14.18 -0.45
C GLU A 1201 13.91 13.45 0.88
N VAL A 1202 13.19 12.31 0.86
CA VAL A 1202 12.86 11.54 2.07
C VAL A 1202 13.92 10.45 2.29
N LEU A 1203 14.70 10.57 3.35
CA LEU A 1203 15.90 9.77 3.61
C LEU A 1203 15.53 8.43 4.30
N TYR A 1204 15.12 7.46 3.50
CA TYR A 1204 14.67 6.13 3.96
C TYR A 1204 15.60 5.00 3.50
N GLY A 1205 15.45 3.83 4.14
CA GLY A 1205 16.15 2.60 3.80
C GLY A 1205 17.43 2.40 4.58
N ASN A 1206 17.90 1.16 4.59
CA ASN A 1206 18.89 0.69 5.56
C ASN A 1206 20.24 1.42 5.49
N TRP A 1207 20.64 1.90 4.31
CA TRP A 1207 21.85 2.71 4.18
C TRP A 1207 21.80 3.96 5.06
N TYR A 1208 20.65 4.66 5.11
CA TYR A 1208 20.47 5.81 6.01
C TYR A 1208 20.36 5.38 7.47
N ALA A 1209 19.70 4.26 7.79
CA ALA A 1209 19.65 3.74 9.15
C ALA A 1209 21.07 3.51 9.74
N GLU A 1210 21.98 2.95 8.94
CA GLU A 1210 23.37 2.70 9.32
C GLU A 1210 24.28 3.93 9.23
N ASN A 1211 24.04 4.85 8.28
CA ASN A 1211 25.01 5.90 7.91
C ASN A 1211 24.51 7.34 8.10
N TRP A 1212 23.31 7.59 8.66
CA TRP A 1212 22.78 8.97 8.75
C TRP A 1212 23.70 9.93 9.50
N LYS A 1213 24.41 9.49 10.55
CA LYS A 1213 25.38 10.34 11.28
C LYS A 1213 26.51 10.81 10.37
N LYS A 1214 27.08 9.88 9.60
CA LYS A 1214 28.12 10.16 8.60
C LYS A 1214 27.59 11.08 7.50
N TRP A 1215 26.41 10.76 6.95
CA TRP A 1215 25.77 11.57 5.91
C TRP A 1215 25.46 12.99 6.38
N VAL A 1216 25.02 13.17 7.62
CA VAL A 1216 24.83 14.51 8.21
C VAL A 1216 26.17 15.23 8.36
N ALA A 1217 27.23 14.57 8.84
CA ALA A 1217 28.57 15.16 8.94
C ALA A 1217 29.10 15.65 7.57
N GLU A 1218 29.04 14.79 6.56
CA GLU A 1218 29.53 15.04 5.20
C GLU A 1218 28.79 16.18 4.48
N ASN A 1219 27.59 16.55 4.94
CA ASN A 1219 26.76 17.60 4.33
C ASN A 1219 26.40 18.72 5.33
N ALA A 1220 27.04 18.75 6.51
CA ALA A 1220 26.67 19.65 7.61
C ALA A 1220 26.83 21.13 7.22
N SER A 1221 27.91 21.46 6.52
CA SER A 1221 28.22 22.80 5.99
C SER A 1221 27.14 23.39 5.08
N GLU A 1222 26.30 22.53 4.50
CA GLU A 1222 25.29 22.92 3.51
C GLU A 1222 23.92 23.20 4.14
N PHE A 1223 23.68 22.76 5.38
CA PHE A 1223 22.41 22.98 6.07
C PHE A 1223 22.35 24.38 6.68
N SER A 1224 21.33 25.17 6.32
CA SER A 1224 21.06 26.43 7.03
C SER A 1224 20.34 26.19 8.36
N LYS A 1225 19.46 25.17 8.41
CA LYS A 1225 18.60 24.87 9.56
C LYS A 1225 18.35 23.38 9.71
N ILE A 1226 18.20 22.95 10.97
CA ILE A 1226 17.68 21.62 11.32
C ILE A 1226 16.42 21.79 12.16
N TYR A 1227 15.33 21.17 11.72
CA TYR A 1227 14.04 21.19 12.40
C TYR A 1227 13.66 19.84 12.97
N PHE A 1228 13.15 19.82 14.20
CA PHE A 1228 12.46 18.66 14.77
C PHE A 1228 10.93 18.82 14.71
N THR A 1229 10.24 17.79 14.24
CA THR A 1229 8.76 17.72 14.21
C THR A 1229 8.11 17.37 15.54
N ASP A 1230 8.90 16.92 16.52
CA ASP A 1230 8.45 16.52 17.85
C ASP A 1230 9.59 16.69 18.88
N SER A 1231 9.26 17.04 20.13
CA SER A 1231 10.25 17.32 21.18
C SER A 1231 10.98 16.07 21.68
N TYR A 1232 10.32 14.90 21.66
CA TYR A 1232 10.92 13.64 22.10
C TYR A 1232 12.06 13.18 21.18
N ILE A 1233 11.91 13.41 19.86
CA ILE A 1233 12.99 13.10 18.91
C ILE A 1233 14.10 14.16 18.98
N ALA A 1234 13.75 15.43 19.29
CA ALA A 1234 14.72 16.48 19.56
C ALA A 1234 15.63 16.13 20.75
N GLU A 1235 15.07 15.83 21.92
CA GLU A 1235 15.82 15.44 23.13
C GLU A 1235 16.79 14.28 22.87
N ARG A 1236 16.39 13.31 22.04
CA ARG A 1236 17.20 12.12 21.73
C ARG A 1236 18.34 12.38 20.76
N MET A 1237 18.11 13.18 19.72
CA MET A 1237 19.05 13.34 18.61
C MET A 1237 19.89 14.62 18.68
N ILE A 1238 19.49 15.62 19.49
CA ILE A 1238 20.21 16.90 19.52
C ILE A 1238 21.65 16.80 20.05
N VAL A 1239 21.91 15.92 21.03
CA VAL A 1239 23.27 15.71 21.58
C VAL A 1239 24.17 15.07 20.51
N ASP A 1240 23.66 14.04 19.83
CA ASP A 1240 24.34 13.41 18.70
C ASP A 1240 24.63 14.43 17.59
N LEU A 1241 23.64 15.22 17.17
CA LEU A 1241 23.81 16.23 16.12
C LEU A 1241 24.83 17.29 16.49
N LYS A 1242 24.78 17.86 17.71
CA LYS A 1242 25.79 18.82 18.19
C LYS A 1242 27.19 18.21 18.13
N SER A 1243 27.35 16.95 18.55
CA SER A 1243 28.65 16.25 18.51
C SER A 1243 29.13 15.93 17.10
N ILE A 1244 28.24 15.74 16.13
CA ILE A 1244 28.57 15.41 14.73
C ILE A 1244 28.90 16.68 13.93
N ILE A 1245 28.17 17.77 14.17
CA ILE A 1245 28.31 19.06 13.50
C ILE A 1245 29.55 19.81 14.03
N GLY A 1246 29.93 19.58 15.29
CA GLY A 1246 31.10 20.18 15.91
C GLY A 1246 30.93 21.67 16.25
N GLU A 1247 31.88 22.22 17.03
CA GLU A 1247 31.83 23.62 17.47
C GLU A 1247 32.23 24.63 16.36
N GLU A 1248 32.82 24.17 15.26
CA GLU A 1248 33.28 25.04 14.17
C GLU A 1248 32.15 25.48 13.21
N ILE A 1249 31.05 24.72 13.11
CA ILE A 1249 29.91 25.06 12.24
C ILE A 1249 28.88 25.91 12.99
N GLN A 1250 29.31 27.10 13.43
CA GLN A 1250 28.60 27.98 14.38
C GLN A 1250 27.25 28.57 13.87
N ASN A 1251 26.86 28.32 12.63
CA ASN A 1251 25.76 29.02 11.95
C ASN A 1251 24.47 28.19 11.73
N ILE A 1252 24.43 26.91 12.10
CA ILE A 1252 23.23 26.07 11.91
C ILE A 1252 22.21 26.35 13.02
N THR A 1253 21.01 26.83 12.64
CA THR A 1253 19.90 26.96 13.60
C THR A 1253 19.23 25.60 13.82
N ILE A 1254 19.26 25.09 15.06
CA ILE A 1254 18.46 23.93 15.49
C ILE A 1254 17.20 24.46 16.19
N ASP A 1255 16.03 24.08 15.69
CA ASP A 1255 14.72 24.61 16.13
C ASP A 1255 13.66 23.50 16.10
N THR A 1256 12.50 23.71 16.71
CA THR A 1256 11.36 22.77 16.66
C THR A 1256 10.16 23.40 15.99
N PHE A 1257 9.23 22.58 15.50
CA PHE A 1257 7.96 23.09 14.97
C PHE A 1257 6.95 23.50 16.06
N TYR A 1258 7.29 23.38 17.36
CA TYR A 1258 6.40 23.72 18.48
C TYR A 1258 6.95 24.90 19.31
N PRO A 1259 6.22 26.04 19.42
CA PRO A 1259 6.72 27.25 20.08
C PRO A 1259 6.89 27.11 21.60
N ASP A 1260 6.21 26.14 22.24
CA ASP A 1260 6.27 25.93 23.70
C ASP A 1260 7.51 25.17 24.17
N VAL A 1261 8.32 24.64 23.24
CA VAL A 1261 9.52 23.85 23.55
C VAL A 1261 10.76 24.68 23.28
N LYS A 1262 11.17 25.47 24.28
CA LYS A 1262 12.49 26.11 24.27
C LYS A 1262 13.57 25.03 24.32
N VAL A 1263 14.31 24.88 23.24
CA VAL A 1263 15.60 24.19 23.22
C VAL A 1263 16.61 25.08 23.93
N GLU A 1264 16.60 25.10 25.26
CA GLU A 1264 17.58 25.86 26.02
C GLU A 1264 18.99 25.29 25.82
N SER A 1265 19.95 26.18 25.58
CA SER A 1265 21.36 25.85 25.44
C SER A 1265 21.94 25.43 26.79
N LYS A 1266 21.94 24.12 27.03
CA LYS A 1266 22.87 23.42 27.92
C LYS A 1266 23.66 22.37 27.13
#